data_AF-A0A6B8RY07-F1
#
_entry.id   AF-A0A6B8RY07-F1
#
_cell.length_a   1.000
_cell.length_b   1.000
_cell.length_c   1.000
_cell.angle_alpha   90.00
_cell.angle_beta   90.00
_cell.angle_gamma   90.00
#
_symmetry.space_group_name_H-M   'P 1'
#
loop_
_entity.id
_entity.type
_entity.pdbx_description
1 polymer ?
#
loop_
_entity_poly.entity_id
_entity_poly.type
_entity_poly.pdbx_seq_one_letter_code
_entity_poly.pdbx_strand_id
1 'polypeptide(L)'
;MGWSSYSMQVYSNAGSTWINETQIKAQSDAMHTILQSHGYNYINIDAAWNGGIDGYGRPVPSTALYPSGFTNLVNYVHANGQKIGIYMIPGMSPAAYNADLPVFGAPGCTMQDFVVTPLRTADYWNIGYKMDFSNPCAQSYINSVANLIASWGVDFVKFDSVTPGSGHNDTSIDSRDDVTAWAAALLPHNIWFELSWALDHNYIDLWKSKANGWRVNWDVESYDPGVSLTNWASNVRLFPDAELWWRDAGPGGWNDFDSLDIGNGAMDGLTQDERRTAMSLWSMSSAQLYTGNDLTNLDAFGISLLTNDEVIAVNQAGHPAHPVGAVTTTNQQVWYANNGDGSYTVGLYNLGSAAATVTVNWNDIGLNGSATVRDLWTHTDLGTFNSSFSSTSLPSHASRLLRVVTNGGTVTANNDDTLVKYTGAWQRSYNRGFGDYQNDVQFTQTNNDYFEYTFKGTGVDVITEKDSSQGNVDIYVDGVFKQTVSTYNATRLVQQTVYSITGLSNASHTIKGVKKTGTYMLLDKLVFSVATPIPINDTDAGITYSGSWTLNGSRGFGDYKDDVHYTSTNNDYFQYSFTGTGVEVVTEKDSAQGNIDIYVDGVFKQTVNTYNATRLAQQTVYSITGLSSGSHTIKGIKKTGTYMLLDRISFTGGSKIQYNNTAAGMTYSGTWTLNGNRGFGDYNNDIHYTSTNNDYVQFTFIGTGIEWISEKEAGQGDVDIYIDNVFKQTVSTYNATRLTQQSLYSITGLTNASHTFKAVKKTGTFMLTDSLRVTP
;
A
#
# COMPACT_ATOMS: atom_id res chain seq x y z
N MET A 1 11.55 3.69 -12.24
CA MET A 1 12.55 4.59 -11.61
C MET A 1 13.69 4.81 -12.59
N GLY A 2 14.12 6.04 -12.79
CA GLY A 2 15.11 6.36 -13.81
C GLY A 2 15.65 7.78 -13.72
N TRP A 3 16.09 8.28 -14.87
CA TRP A 3 16.64 9.61 -15.07
C TRP A 3 16.13 10.19 -16.38
N SER A 4 15.87 11.49 -16.41
CA SER A 4 15.44 12.23 -17.61
C SER A 4 16.37 13.40 -17.87
N SER A 5 16.68 13.67 -19.15
CA SER A 5 17.62 14.72 -19.51
C SER A 5 17.07 16.15 -19.48
N TYR A 6 15.75 16.32 -19.42
CA TYR A 6 15.10 17.62 -19.67
C TYR A 6 15.56 18.71 -18.70
N SER A 7 15.62 18.43 -17.40
CA SER A 7 16.00 19.41 -16.39
C SER A 7 17.43 19.92 -16.61
N MET A 8 18.36 19.04 -17.01
CA MET A 8 19.70 19.45 -17.40
C MET A 8 19.75 20.23 -18.73
N GLN A 9 18.86 19.94 -19.69
CA GLN A 9 18.74 20.75 -20.90
C GLN A 9 18.28 22.18 -20.56
N VAL A 10 17.31 22.33 -19.67
CA VAL A 10 16.83 23.65 -19.19
C VAL A 10 17.95 24.38 -18.44
N TYR A 11 18.60 23.70 -17.47
CA TYR A 11 19.66 24.29 -16.66
C TYR A 11 20.88 24.72 -17.48
N SER A 12 21.28 23.92 -18.47
CA SER A 12 22.41 24.21 -19.35
C SER A 12 22.09 25.19 -20.50
N ASN A 13 20.90 25.80 -20.48
CA ASN A 13 20.27 26.66 -21.51
C ASN A 13 19.43 25.90 -22.55
N ALA A 14 18.21 26.39 -22.80
CA ALA A 14 17.29 25.84 -23.81
C ALA A 14 17.96 25.86 -25.21
N GLY A 15 18.12 24.67 -25.80
CA GLY A 15 18.86 24.46 -27.05
C GLY A 15 20.29 23.92 -26.87
N SER A 16 20.71 23.60 -25.65
CA SER A 16 21.99 22.94 -25.40
C SER A 16 22.03 21.54 -26.03
N THR A 17 23.20 21.15 -26.55
CA THR A 17 23.48 19.78 -27.02
C THR A 17 23.91 18.88 -25.86
N TRP A 18 23.39 19.13 -24.65
CA TRP A 18 23.80 18.42 -23.44
C TRP A 18 23.43 16.94 -23.51
N ILE A 19 22.43 16.56 -24.31
CA ILE A 19 22.02 15.17 -24.59
C ILE A 19 22.90 14.42 -25.61
N ASN A 20 24.15 14.84 -25.82
CA ASN A 20 25.06 14.15 -26.73
C ASN A 20 25.50 12.78 -26.19
N GLU A 21 26.03 11.93 -27.07
CA GLU A 21 26.45 10.56 -26.77
C GLU A 21 27.36 10.45 -25.54
N THR A 22 28.30 11.38 -25.36
CA THR A 22 29.26 11.34 -24.24
C THR A 22 28.54 11.58 -22.91
N GLN A 23 27.64 12.57 -22.88
CA GLN A 23 26.89 12.89 -21.67
C GLN A 23 25.93 11.77 -21.30
N ILE A 24 25.15 11.23 -22.24
CA ILE A 24 24.21 10.14 -21.95
C ILE A 24 24.95 8.89 -21.42
N LYS A 25 26.12 8.55 -21.98
CA LYS A 25 26.96 7.47 -21.44
C LYS A 25 27.42 7.75 -20.02
N ALA A 26 27.85 8.98 -19.73
CA ALA A 26 28.25 9.36 -18.37
C ALA A 26 27.09 9.25 -17.36
N GLN A 27 25.87 9.65 -17.74
CA GLN A 27 24.68 9.48 -16.91
C GLN A 27 24.35 7.99 -16.69
N SER A 28 24.44 7.17 -17.73
CA SER A 28 24.25 5.72 -17.65
C SER A 28 25.25 5.07 -16.69
N ASP A 29 26.54 5.39 -16.79
CA ASP A 29 27.59 4.84 -15.92
C ASP A 29 27.43 5.28 -14.46
N ALA A 30 27.06 6.55 -14.25
CA ALA A 30 26.79 7.08 -12.91
C ALA A 30 25.56 6.40 -12.28
N MET A 31 24.45 6.24 -13.02
CA MET A 31 23.29 5.48 -12.54
C MET A 31 23.67 4.05 -12.18
N HIS A 32 24.44 3.38 -13.06
CA HIS A 32 24.88 2.00 -12.86
C HIS A 32 25.63 1.83 -11.53
N THR A 33 26.49 2.79 -11.22
CA THR A 33 27.34 2.75 -10.03
C THR A 33 26.61 3.17 -8.76
N ILE A 34 25.74 4.18 -8.82
CA ILE A 34 25.22 4.88 -7.64
C ILE A 34 23.80 4.44 -7.29
N LEU A 35 22.93 4.28 -8.29
CA LEU A 35 21.48 4.18 -8.07
C LEU A 35 20.89 2.83 -8.51
N GLN A 36 21.56 2.09 -9.40
CA GLN A 36 20.97 0.91 -10.03
C GLN A 36 20.70 -0.23 -9.04
N SER A 37 21.52 -0.39 -7.99
CA SER A 37 21.26 -1.36 -6.91
C SER A 37 19.98 -1.08 -6.12
N HIS A 38 19.45 0.14 -6.22
CA HIS A 38 18.21 0.58 -5.59
C HIS A 38 17.01 0.60 -6.55
N GLY A 39 17.17 0.11 -7.79
CA GLY A 39 16.07 -0.09 -8.75
C GLY A 39 15.96 0.94 -9.89
N TYR A 40 16.87 1.91 -9.97
CA TYR A 40 16.91 2.88 -11.08
C TYR A 40 17.51 2.24 -12.34
N ASN A 41 16.71 2.16 -13.41
CA ASN A 41 17.10 1.39 -14.61
C ASN A 41 16.71 2.03 -15.94
N TYR A 42 16.19 3.26 -15.96
CA TYR A 42 15.74 3.92 -17.19
C TYR A 42 16.54 5.21 -17.43
N ILE A 43 17.05 5.37 -18.65
CA ILE A 43 17.69 6.59 -19.16
C ILE A 43 16.78 7.18 -20.24
N ASN A 44 16.06 8.24 -19.92
CA ASN A 44 15.19 8.94 -20.88
C ASN A 44 15.93 10.12 -21.53
N ILE A 45 16.05 10.08 -22.86
CA ILE A 45 16.55 11.18 -23.66
C ILE A 45 15.34 12.01 -24.11
N ASP A 46 15.22 13.21 -23.54
CA ASP A 46 14.10 14.11 -23.79
C ASP A 46 14.24 14.83 -25.17
N ALA A 47 13.53 15.94 -25.37
CA ALA A 47 13.37 16.61 -26.66
C ALA A 47 14.69 16.91 -27.39
N ALA A 48 14.60 16.98 -28.73
CA ALA A 48 15.67 17.34 -29.67
C ALA A 48 16.76 16.28 -29.92
N TRP A 49 16.51 14.99 -29.64
CA TRP A 49 17.42 13.90 -30.01
C TRP A 49 17.51 13.65 -31.54
N ASN A 50 16.45 13.97 -32.29
CA ASN A 50 16.39 13.74 -33.73
C ASN A 50 17.05 14.86 -34.54
N GLY A 51 17.68 14.50 -35.67
CA GLY A 51 18.35 15.44 -36.58
C GLY A 51 17.58 15.76 -37.85
N GLY A 52 16.45 15.09 -38.09
CA GLY A 52 15.64 15.23 -39.29
C GLY A 52 14.65 14.08 -39.47
N ILE A 53 14.24 13.87 -40.72
CA ILE A 53 13.38 12.76 -41.14
C ILE A 53 14.04 11.97 -42.28
N ASP A 54 13.72 10.68 -42.40
CA ASP A 54 14.14 9.87 -43.54
C ASP A 54 13.25 10.09 -44.78
N GLY A 55 13.54 9.37 -45.87
CA GLY A 55 12.76 9.43 -47.12
C GLY A 55 11.31 8.92 -47.02
N TYR A 56 10.89 8.47 -45.84
CA TYR A 56 9.52 8.04 -45.53
C TYR A 56 8.88 8.89 -44.42
N GLY A 57 9.49 10.05 -44.11
CA GLY A 57 9.02 11.01 -43.12
C GLY A 57 9.19 10.60 -41.66
N ARG A 58 9.89 9.48 -41.38
CA ARG A 58 10.12 8.99 -40.02
C ARG A 58 11.30 9.74 -39.38
N PRO A 59 11.22 10.13 -38.10
CA PRO A 59 12.32 10.84 -37.44
C PRO A 59 13.60 9.99 -37.40
N VAL A 60 14.76 10.61 -37.58
CA VAL A 60 16.07 9.95 -37.50
C VAL A 60 16.97 10.61 -36.45
N PRO A 61 17.79 9.84 -35.71
CA PRO A 61 18.68 10.39 -34.69
C PRO A 61 19.69 11.39 -35.28
N SER A 62 20.03 12.41 -34.51
CA SER A 62 21.04 13.39 -34.93
C SER A 62 22.43 12.76 -34.98
N THR A 63 23.06 12.77 -36.16
CA THR A 63 24.45 12.33 -36.34
C THR A 63 25.45 13.29 -35.70
N ALA A 64 25.05 14.52 -35.38
CA ALA A 64 25.86 15.46 -34.62
C ALA A 64 25.87 15.15 -33.12
N LEU A 65 24.72 14.73 -32.56
CA LEU A 65 24.62 14.33 -31.14
C LEU A 65 25.18 12.93 -30.90
N TYR A 66 25.01 12.03 -31.86
CA TYR A 66 25.38 10.61 -31.77
C TYR A 66 26.34 10.23 -32.92
N PRO A 67 27.58 10.77 -32.92
CA PRO A 67 28.52 10.57 -34.02
C PRO A 67 28.93 9.11 -34.22
N SER A 68 28.85 8.28 -33.17
CA SER A 68 29.11 6.83 -33.29
C SER A 68 27.88 6.05 -33.76
N GLY A 69 26.72 6.70 -33.92
CA GLY A 69 25.44 6.08 -34.25
C GLY A 69 24.57 5.81 -33.01
N PHE A 70 23.28 6.10 -33.10
CA PHE A 70 22.35 6.00 -31.97
C PHE A 70 22.20 4.58 -31.42
N THR A 71 22.17 3.55 -32.28
CA THR A 71 22.11 2.15 -31.83
C THR A 71 23.34 1.75 -31.01
N ASN A 72 24.51 2.36 -31.24
CA ASN A 72 25.68 2.13 -30.39
C ASN A 72 25.52 2.74 -29.00
N LEU A 73 24.82 3.88 -28.88
CA LEU A 73 24.43 4.44 -27.59
C LEU A 73 23.40 3.55 -26.88
N VAL A 74 22.37 3.10 -27.59
CA VAL A 74 21.36 2.18 -27.05
C VAL A 74 22.02 0.90 -26.51
N ASN A 75 22.86 0.26 -27.32
CA ASN A 75 23.60 -0.95 -26.93
C ASN A 75 24.49 -0.70 -25.69
N TYR A 76 25.07 0.50 -25.55
CA TYR A 76 25.88 0.85 -24.39
C TYR A 76 25.03 0.91 -23.12
N VAL A 77 23.89 1.61 -23.17
CA VAL A 77 22.95 1.71 -22.03
C VAL A 77 22.43 0.31 -21.65
N HIS A 78 22.07 -0.51 -22.63
CA HIS A 78 21.65 -1.91 -22.42
C HIS A 78 22.77 -2.78 -21.82
N ALA A 79 24.03 -2.54 -22.17
CA ALA A 79 25.17 -3.27 -21.59
C ALA A 79 25.35 -2.99 -20.09
N ASN A 80 24.90 -1.82 -19.60
CA ASN A 80 24.81 -1.50 -18.17
C ASN A 80 23.57 -2.12 -17.50
N GLY A 81 22.76 -2.92 -18.22
CA GLY A 81 21.51 -3.52 -17.72
C GLY A 81 20.36 -2.53 -17.58
N GLN A 82 20.48 -1.36 -18.23
CA GLN A 82 19.47 -0.29 -18.20
C GLN A 82 18.61 -0.33 -19.45
N LYS A 83 17.55 0.47 -19.46
CA LYS A 83 16.62 0.70 -20.55
C LYS A 83 16.73 2.13 -21.05
N ILE A 84 16.41 2.36 -22.32
CA ILE A 84 16.53 3.67 -22.94
C ILE A 84 15.20 4.19 -23.48
N GLY A 85 14.95 5.48 -23.23
CA GLY A 85 13.74 6.19 -23.61
C GLY A 85 14.02 7.33 -24.59
N ILE A 86 13.01 7.68 -25.41
CA ILE A 86 13.03 8.85 -26.28
C ILE A 86 11.74 9.68 -26.19
N TYR A 87 11.87 10.95 -26.55
CA TYR A 87 10.78 11.92 -26.65
C TYR A 87 10.10 11.92 -28.04
N MET A 88 8.78 12.03 -28.08
CA MET A 88 7.97 12.14 -29.30
C MET A 88 6.79 13.11 -29.07
N ILE A 89 6.15 13.60 -30.14
CA ILE A 89 4.96 14.48 -30.06
C ILE A 89 3.86 14.03 -31.03
N PRO A 90 2.58 14.38 -30.78
CA PRO A 90 1.48 14.19 -31.71
C PRO A 90 1.68 14.85 -33.08
N GLY A 91 1.05 14.28 -34.10
CA GLY A 91 0.98 14.85 -35.44
C GLY A 91 2.11 14.46 -36.39
N MET A 92 1.92 14.91 -37.63
CA MET A 92 2.84 14.67 -38.74
C MET A 92 3.79 15.85 -38.93
N SER A 93 5.06 15.56 -39.22
CA SER A 93 6.04 16.59 -39.59
C SER A 93 5.58 17.41 -40.81
N PRO A 94 5.56 18.76 -40.72
CA PRO A 94 5.30 19.62 -41.88
C PRO A 94 6.28 19.40 -43.04
N ALA A 95 7.53 19.03 -42.74
CA ALA A 95 8.52 18.70 -43.77
C ALA A 95 8.14 17.44 -44.56
N ALA A 96 7.61 16.42 -43.87
CA ALA A 96 7.14 15.19 -44.51
C ALA A 96 5.90 15.45 -45.39
N TYR A 97 4.96 16.27 -44.90
CA TYR A 97 3.77 16.70 -45.66
C TYR A 97 4.12 17.51 -46.90
N ASN A 98 4.98 18.53 -46.76
CA ASN A 98 5.34 19.43 -47.86
C ASN A 98 6.09 18.72 -48.99
N ALA A 99 6.88 17.69 -48.65
CA ALA A 99 7.58 16.86 -49.62
C ALA A 99 6.71 15.70 -50.15
N ASP A 100 5.48 15.53 -49.63
CA ASP A 100 4.56 14.43 -49.94
C ASP A 100 5.24 13.06 -49.94
N LEU A 101 5.99 12.77 -48.88
CA LEU A 101 6.80 11.57 -48.82
C LEU A 101 5.94 10.29 -48.83
N PRO A 102 6.44 9.18 -49.41
CA PRO A 102 5.74 7.90 -49.34
C PRO A 102 5.78 7.33 -47.91
N VAL A 103 4.78 6.54 -47.53
CA VAL A 103 4.76 5.83 -46.25
C VAL A 103 5.50 4.49 -46.36
N PHE A 104 6.48 4.25 -45.48
CA PHE A 104 7.25 3.01 -45.47
C PHE A 104 6.34 1.80 -45.21
N GLY A 105 6.41 0.79 -46.08
CA GLY A 105 5.62 -0.44 -45.94
C GLY A 105 4.14 -0.30 -46.33
N ALA A 106 3.70 0.85 -46.85
CA ALA A 106 2.33 1.08 -47.32
C ALA A 106 2.33 1.66 -48.76
N PRO A 107 2.51 0.81 -49.78
CA PRO A 107 2.50 1.25 -51.18
C PRO A 107 1.19 1.95 -51.54
N GLY A 108 1.29 3.13 -52.15
CA GLY A 108 0.13 3.94 -52.55
C GLY A 108 -0.35 4.94 -51.50
N CYS A 109 0.28 4.98 -50.31
CA CYS A 109 0.05 6.03 -49.31
C CYS A 109 1.17 7.09 -49.38
N THR A 110 0.80 8.37 -49.40
CA THR A 110 1.71 9.51 -49.22
C THR A 110 1.26 10.40 -48.06
N MET A 111 2.15 11.26 -47.57
CA MET A 111 1.88 12.10 -46.39
C MET A 111 0.68 13.04 -46.56
N GLN A 112 0.35 13.48 -47.77
CA GLN A 112 -0.81 14.34 -47.99
C GLN A 112 -2.16 13.60 -47.92
N ASP A 113 -2.17 12.28 -48.08
CA ASP A 113 -3.41 11.48 -48.14
C ASP A 113 -4.20 11.45 -46.81
N PHE A 114 -3.52 11.67 -45.69
CA PHE A 114 -4.06 11.41 -44.36
C PHE A 114 -3.81 12.52 -43.35
N VAL A 115 -3.68 13.77 -43.82
CA VAL A 115 -3.79 14.96 -42.95
C VAL A 115 -5.20 15.54 -43.00
N VAL A 116 -5.67 16.09 -41.88
CA VAL A 116 -6.96 16.77 -41.82
C VAL A 116 -6.92 18.04 -42.65
N THR A 117 -7.95 18.26 -43.48
CA THR A 117 -8.12 19.48 -44.29
C THR A 117 -9.36 20.28 -43.85
N PRO A 118 -9.29 21.63 -43.73
CA PRO A 118 -8.07 22.46 -43.83
C PRO A 118 -7.05 22.09 -42.74
N LEU A 119 -5.76 22.35 -43.00
CA LEU A 119 -4.66 21.97 -42.09
C LEU A 119 -4.89 22.50 -40.67
N ARG A 120 -4.65 21.63 -39.69
CA ARG A 120 -4.75 21.92 -38.24
C ARG A 120 -3.54 21.36 -37.53
N THR A 121 -3.23 21.92 -36.37
CA THR A 121 -2.17 21.41 -35.49
C THR A 121 -2.68 20.25 -34.64
N ALA A 122 -1.76 19.38 -34.22
CA ALA A 122 -2.06 18.18 -33.43
C ALA A 122 -1.63 18.29 -31.97
N ASP A 123 -0.80 19.28 -31.65
CA ASP A 123 -0.05 19.40 -30.41
C ASP A 123 -0.03 20.85 -29.91
N TYR A 124 0.29 21.05 -28.63
CA TYR A 124 0.38 22.38 -28.01
C TYR A 124 1.43 23.30 -28.65
N TRP A 125 2.55 22.75 -29.10
CA TRP A 125 3.65 23.53 -29.68
C TRP A 125 3.37 23.99 -31.11
N ASN A 126 2.29 23.51 -31.72
CA ASN A 126 1.92 23.77 -33.12
C ASN A 126 3.01 23.30 -34.10
N ILE A 127 3.69 22.20 -33.79
CA ILE A 127 4.81 21.68 -34.59
C ILE A 127 4.32 20.65 -35.61
N GLY A 128 3.33 19.82 -35.26
CA GLY A 128 2.80 18.75 -36.10
C GLY A 128 1.45 19.06 -36.73
N TYR A 129 1.19 18.54 -37.93
CA TYR A 129 -0.14 18.55 -38.54
C TYR A 129 -1.01 17.39 -38.06
N LYS A 130 -2.28 17.68 -37.80
CA LYS A 130 -3.27 16.66 -37.38
C LYS A 130 -3.49 15.64 -38.49
N MET A 131 -3.30 14.37 -38.14
CA MET A 131 -3.58 13.24 -39.01
C MET A 131 -5.05 12.83 -38.95
N ASP A 132 -5.57 12.32 -40.05
CA ASP A 132 -6.89 11.70 -40.16
C ASP A 132 -6.75 10.17 -40.01
N PHE A 133 -6.98 9.68 -38.80
CA PHE A 133 -6.90 8.26 -38.48
C PHE A 133 -8.08 7.43 -39.01
N SER A 134 -9.07 8.04 -39.67
CA SER A 134 -10.05 7.28 -40.46
C SER A 134 -9.43 6.74 -41.76
N ASN A 135 -8.31 7.32 -42.22
CA ASN A 135 -7.53 6.81 -43.32
C ASN A 135 -6.50 5.77 -42.82
N PRO A 136 -6.52 4.52 -43.31
CA PRO A 136 -5.59 3.46 -42.86
C PRO A 136 -4.10 3.78 -43.15
N CYS A 137 -3.79 4.72 -44.04
CA CYS A 137 -2.42 5.20 -44.26
C CYS A 137 -1.84 5.86 -42.98
N ALA A 138 -2.66 6.53 -42.16
CA ALA A 138 -2.22 7.15 -40.92
C ALA A 138 -1.67 6.13 -39.92
N GLN A 139 -2.43 5.07 -39.64
CA GLN A 139 -1.97 3.99 -38.76
C GLN A 139 -0.73 3.28 -39.34
N SER A 140 -0.68 3.10 -40.67
CA SER A 140 0.47 2.49 -41.33
C SER A 140 1.75 3.32 -41.14
N TYR A 141 1.63 4.65 -41.19
CA TYR A 141 2.74 5.56 -40.88
C TYR A 141 3.20 5.42 -39.43
N ILE A 142 2.29 5.48 -38.45
CA ILE A 142 2.65 5.33 -37.03
C ILE A 142 3.28 3.96 -36.74
N ASN A 143 2.74 2.88 -37.31
CA ASN A 143 3.33 1.54 -37.23
C ASN A 143 4.77 1.53 -37.79
N SER A 144 5.01 2.23 -38.89
CA SER A 144 6.34 2.29 -39.52
C SER A 144 7.37 3.02 -38.65
N VAL A 145 6.95 4.03 -37.88
CA VAL A 145 7.81 4.74 -36.93
C VAL A 145 8.05 3.89 -35.69
N ALA A 146 7.01 3.29 -35.11
CA ALA A 146 7.14 2.40 -33.95
C ALA A 146 8.06 1.21 -34.24
N ASN A 147 7.92 0.57 -35.41
CA ASN A 147 8.81 -0.50 -35.84
C ASN A 147 10.27 -0.01 -35.99
N LEU A 148 10.48 1.21 -36.46
CA LEU A 148 11.81 1.78 -36.63
C LEU A 148 12.49 2.02 -35.27
N ILE A 149 11.81 2.67 -34.32
CA ILE A 149 12.39 2.94 -33.00
C ILE A 149 12.59 1.64 -32.19
N ALA A 150 11.68 0.67 -32.32
CA ALA A 150 11.84 -0.66 -31.74
C ALA A 150 13.08 -1.37 -32.31
N SER A 151 13.35 -1.22 -33.62
CA SER A 151 14.55 -1.80 -34.25
C SER A 151 15.86 -1.22 -33.72
N TRP A 152 15.83 -0.03 -33.11
CA TRP A 152 17.00 0.54 -32.44
C TRP A 152 17.21 0.03 -31.02
N GLY A 153 16.19 -0.62 -30.43
CA GLY A 153 16.20 -1.07 -29.03
C GLY A 153 15.60 -0.05 -28.04
N VAL A 154 14.73 0.86 -28.48
CA VAL A 154 14.03 1.78 -27.57
C VAL A 154 13.05 1.00 -26.68
N ASP A 155 13.04 1.30 -25.39
CA ASP A 155 12.22 0.62 -24.37
C ASP A 155 11.07 1.49 -23.84
N PHE A 156 11.16 2.80 -24.04
CA PHE A 156 10.25 3.80 -23.47
C PHE A 156 10.05 4.97 -24.46
N VAL A 157 8.82 5.47 -24.55
CA VAL A 157 8.49 6.69 -25.30
C VAL A 157 7.71 7.63 -24.40
N LYS A 158 8.28 8.82 -24.16
CA LYS A 158 7.55 9.98 -23.62
C LYS A 158 6.91 10.74 -24.78
N PHE A 159 5.60 10.82 -24.76
CA PHE A 159 4.77 11.44 -25.78
C PHE A 159 4.21 12.73 -25.23
N ASP A 160 4.85 13.82 -25.62
CA ASP A 160 4.65 15.12 -25.02
C ASP A 160 3.67 16.00 -25.82
N SER A 161 3.26 17.14 -25.27
CA SER A 161 2.36 18.09 -25.94
C SER A 161 0.96 17.53 -26.23
N VAL A 162 0.56 16.48 -25.49
CA VAL A 162 -0.74 15.79 -25.64
C VAL A 162 -1.88 16.68 -25.19
N THR A 163 -2.95 16.68 -25.99
CA THR A 163 -4.22 17.37 -25.74
C THR A 163 -5.42 16.42 -25.95
N PRO A 164 -6.58 16.58 -25.26
CA PRO A 164 -6.91 17.63 -24.29
C PRO A 164 -6.04 17.62 -23.02
N GLY A 165 -5.63 18.79 -22.59
CA GLY A 165 -4.52 19.02 -21.67
C GLY A 165 -3.51 19.99 -22.28
N SER A 166 -2.34 20.13 -21.67
CA SER A 166 -1.24 20.99 -22.12
C SER A 166 -1.72 22.41 -22.43
N GLY A 167 -2.60 22.99 -21.58
CA GLY A 167 -3.19 24.31 -21.79
C GLY A 167 -4.42 24.37 -22.71
N HIS A 168 -4.82 23.26 -23.34
CA HIS A 168 -6.04 23.12 -24.14
C HIS A 168 -6.93 22.00 -23.58
N ASN A 169 -7.75 22.32 -22.57
CA ASN A 169 -8.63 21.33 -21.91
C ASN A 169 -9.93 21.04 -22.70
N ASP A 170 -10.04 21.53 -23.94
CA ASP A 170 -11.12 21.22 -24.85
C ASP A 170 -10.60 20.42 -26.06
N THR A 171 -11.48 20.15 -27.03
CA THR A 171 -11.13 19.37 -28.23
C THR A 171 -10.76 20.26 -29.42
N SER A 172 -10.38 21.52 -29.20
CA SER A 172 -9.94 22.43 -30.27
C SER A 172 -8.65 21.96 -30.94
N ILE A 173 -7.73 21.41 -30.14
CA ILE A 173 -6.57 20.63 -30.56
C ILE A 173 -6.75 19.28 -29.89
N ASP A 174 -6.91 18.21 -30.67
CA ASP A 174 -7.27 16.89 -30.14
C ASP A 174 -6.30 15.83 -30.64
N SER A 175 -5.52 15.26 -29.72
CA SER A 175 -4.50 14.24 -30.00
C SER A 175 -4.93 12.84 -29.54
N ARG A 176 -6.19 12.65 -29.14
CA ARG A 176 -6.68 11.34 -28.63
C ARG A 176 -6.55 10.21 -29.64
N ASP A 177 -6.75 10.51 -30.92
CA ASP A 177 -6.56 9.55 -32.01
C ASP A 177 -5.07 9.23 -32.22
N ASP A 178 -4.18 10.23 -32.13
CA ASP A 178 -2.73 10.03 -32.14
C ASP A 178 -2.28 9.12 -30.99
N VAL A 179 -2.71 9.42 -29.76
CA VAL A 179 -2.42 8.61 -28.55
C VAL A 179 -2.91 7.17 -28.75
N THR A 180 -4.12 6.99 -29.30
CA THR A 180 -4.67 5.65 -29.57
C THR A 180 -3.85 4.89 -30.61
N ALA A 181 -3.43 5.56 -31.69
CA ALA A 181 -2.63 4.96 -32.75
C ALA A 181 -1.22 4.58 -32.28
N TRP A 182 -0.59 5.45 -31.48
CA TRP A 182 0.72 5.20 -30.88
C TRP A 182 0.68 4.06 -29.86
N ALA A 183 -0.32 4.04 -28.97
CA ALA A 183 -0.52 2.94 -28.03
C ALA A 183 -0.63 1.59 -28.75
N ALA A 184 -1.41 1.53 -29.84
CA ALA A 184 -1.57 0.33 -30.65
C ALA A 184 -0.27 -0.09 -31.37
N ALA A 185 0.54 0.88 -31.81
CA ALA A 185 1.78 0.64 -32.54
C ALA A 185 2.96 0.23 -31.62
N LEU A 186 2.98 0.72 -30.38
CA LEU A 186 4.04 0.42 -29.40
C LEU A 186 3.81 -0.91 -28.67
N LEU A 187 2.54 -1.31 -28.46
CA LEU A 187 2.18 -2.52 -27.72
C LEU A 187 2.88 -3.80 -28.22
N PRO A 188 2.98 -4.11 -29.52
CA PRO A 188 3.65 -5.32 -30.01
C PRO A 188 5.16 -5.39 -29.67
N HIS A 189 5.76 -4.24 -29.38
CA HIS A 189 7.19 -4.11 -29.06
C HIS A 189 7.46 -4.04 -27.56
N ASN A 190 6.42 -4.06 -26.72
CA ASN A 190 6.52 -3.92 -25.27
C ASN A 190 7.27 -2.65 -24.85
N ILE A 191 7.06 -1.56 -25.58
CA ILE A 191 7.61 -0.24 -25.28
C ILE A 191 6.67 0.48 -24.31
N TRP A 192 7.22 0.99 -23.21
CA TRP A 192 6.47 1.82 -22.25
C TRP A 192 6.00 3.10 -22.92
N PHE A 193 4.73 3.47 -22.74
CA PHE A 193 4.15 4.67 -23.32
C PHE A 193 3.73 5.65 -22.24
N GLU A 194 4.36 6.81 -22.22
CA GLU A 194 4.17 7.86 -21.22
C GLU A 194 3.56 9.11 -21.85
N LEU A 195 2.51 9.68 -21.26
CA LEU A 195 1.88 10.90 -21.77
C LEU A 195 2.33 12.14 -21.01
N SER A 196 2.63 13.20 -21.74
CA SER A 196 3.04 14.53 -21.27
C SER A 196 2.36 15.56 -22.22
N TRP A 197 2.06 16.81 -21.88
CA TRP A 197 2.57 17.63 -20.80
C TRP A 197 1.65 17.68 -19.58
N ALA A 198 0.68 18.59 -19.48
CA ALA A 198 -0.24 18.63 -18.35
C ALA A 198 -1.61 18.06 -18.77
N LEU A 199 -1.87 16.77 -18.57
CA LEU A 199 -3.06 16.12 -19.13
C LEU A 199 -4.36 16.62 -18.46
N ASP A 200 -5.46 16.70 -19.22
CA ASP A 200 -6.77 17.01 -18.64
C ASP A 200 -7.36 15.76 -17.97
N HIS A 201 -7.66 15.87 -16.67
CA HIS A 201 -8.26 14.83 -15.85
C HIS A 201 -9.63 14.37 -16.36
N ASN A 202 -10.39 15.22 -17.07
CA ASN A 202 -11.68 14.83 -17.64
C ASN A 202 -11.59 13.66 -18.64
N TYR A 203 -10.39 13.37 -19.16
CA TYR A 203 -10.13 12.31 -20.13
C TYR A 203 -9.31 11.15 -19.55
N ILE A 204 -9.18 11.07 -18.22
CA ILE A 204 -8.36 10.07 -17.53
C ILE A 204 -8.68 8.62 -17.91
N ASP A 205 -9.95 8.26 -18.09
CA ASP A 205 -10.35 6.90 -18.49
C ASP A 205 -9.74 6.50 -19.84
N LEU A 206 -9.65 7.45 -20.78
CA LEU A 206 -8.97 7.23 -22.05
C LEU A 206 -7.47 7.07 -21.83
N TRP A 207 -6.83 8.00 -21.10
CA TRP A 207 -5.38 7.97 -20.86
C TRP A 207 -4.94 6.65 -20.21
N LYS A 208 -5.64 6.22 -19.16
CA LYS A 208 -5.43 4.92 -18.48
C LYS A 208 -5.57 3.73 -19.42
N SER A 209 -6.49 3.81 -20.38
CA SER A 209 -6.71 2.71 -21.34
C SER A 209 -5.63 2.62 -22.43
N LYS A 210 -4.81 3.66 -22.60
CA LYS A 210 -3.85 3.78 -23.72
C LYS A 210 -2.39 3.85 -23.29
N ALA A 211 -2.08 4.34 -22.09
CA ALA A 211 -0.73 4.62 -21.66
C ALA A 211 -0.39 3.98 -20.31
N ASN A 212 0.92 3.86 -20.04
CA ASN A 212 1.45 3.34 -18.79
C ASN A 212 1.63 4.45 -17.73
N GLY A 213 1.62 5.71 -18.13
CA GLY A 213 1.59 6.85 -17.23
C GLY A 213 1.17 8.14 -17.93
N TRP A 214 0.85 9.15 -17.13
CA TRP A 214 0.39 10.45 -17.57
C TRP A 214 0.85 11.54 -16.61
N ARG A 215 1.32 12.66 -17.17
CA ARG A 215 1.76 13.80 -16.40
C ARG A 215 0.59 14.66 -15.93
N VAL A 216 0.57 14.95 -14.63
CA VAL A 216 -0.58 15.58 -13.95
C VAL A 216 -0.50 17.11 -13.90
N ASN A 217 0.66 17.69 -14.20
CA ASN A 217 0.89 19.12 -14.13
C ASN A 217 1.94 19.57 -15.18
N TRP A 218 2.24 20.86 -15.19
CA TRP A 218 3.29 21.50 -15.98
C TRP A 218 4.68 21.07 -15.50
N ASP A 219 5.70 21.51 -16.22
CA ASP A 219 7.11 21.24 -15.93
C ASP A 219 7.51 21.69 -14.54
N VAL A 220 8.26 20.86 -13.82
CA VAL A 220 8.77 21.22 -12.47
C VAL A 220 9.92 22.21 -12.54
N GLU A 221 10.54 22.37 -13.71
CA GLU A 221 11.72 23.22 -13.87
C GLU A 221 11.42 24.70 -13.59
N SER A 222 12.40 25.44 -13.06
CA SER A 222 12.29 26.88 -12.81
C SER A 222 12.50 27.73 -14.05
N TYR A 223 13.12 27.17 -15.10
CA TYR A 223 13.52 27.88 -16.31
C TYR A 223 14.50 29.05 -16.05
N ASP A 224 15.39 28.87 -15.07
CA ASP A 224 16.48 29.80 -14.73
C ASP A 224 17.87 29.18 -15.05
N PRO A 225 18.35 29.24 -16.32
CA PRO A 225 19.59 28.58 -16.73
C PRO A 225 20.80 28.93 -15.86
N GLY A 226 21.51 27.90 -15.39
CA GLY A 226 22.68 28.03 -14.53
C GLY A 226 22.39 28.47 -13.09
N VAL A 227 21.12 28.66 -12.71
CA VAL A 227 20.73 29.14 -11.38
C VAL A 227 20.07 28.02 -10.59
N SER A 228 18.94 27.48 -11.05
CA SER A 228 18.29 26.34 -10.41
C SER A 228 17.62 25.40 -11.41
N LEU A 229 17.48 24.13 -11.04
CA LEU A 229 16.68 23.16 -11.79
C LEU A 229 15.20 23.41 -11.53
N THR A 230 14.80 23.54 -10.27
CA THR A 230 13.40 23.72 -9.84
C THR A 230 13.29 24.84 -8.78
N ASN A 231 12.12 24.97 -8.16
CA ASN A 231 11.87 25.83 -7.02
C ASN A 231 10.72 25.26 -6.15
N TRP A 232 10.57 25.78 -4.93
CA TRP A 232 9.55 25.29 -4.00
C TRP A 232 8.12 25.43 -4.54
N ALA A 233 7.81 26.53 -5.23
CA ALA A 233 6.47 26.76 -5.79
C ALA A 233 6.12 25.69 -6.84
N SER A 234 7.10 25.24 -7.63
CA SER A 234 6.93 24.18 -8.60
C SER A 234 6.63 22.82 -7.97
N ASN A 235 7.19 22.53 -6.81
CA ASN A 235 6.96 21.27 -6.11
C ASN A 235 5.64 21.30 -5.32
N VAL A 236 5.37 22.38 -4.58
CA VAL A 236 4.22 22.45 -3.68
C VAL A 236 2.88 22.50 -4.43
N ARG A 237 2.87 22.98 -5.68
CA ARG A 237 1.66 23.02 -6.52
C ARG A 237 1.13 21.62 -6.88
N LEU A 238 1.95 20.57 -6.72
CA LEU A 238 1.58 19.19 -7.02
C LEU A 238 0.69 18.55 -5.95
N PHE A 239 0.61 19.10 -4.73
CA PHE A 239 -0.22 18.53 -3.66
C PHE A 239 -1.73 18.48 -4.03
N PRO A 240 -2.34 19.56 -4.55
CA PRO A 240 -3.70 19.51 -5.11
C PRO A 240 -3.89 18.49 -6.23
N ASP A 241 -2.93 18.36 -7.15
CA ASP A 241 -3.05 17.37 -8.22
C ASP A 241 -2.90 15.95 -7.68
N ALA A 242 -2.00 15.71 -6.72
CA ALA A 242 -1.91 14.43 -6.03
C ALA A 242 -3.26 14.05 -5.37
N GLU A 243 -4.00 15.00 -4.80
CA GLU A 243 -5.34 14.77 -4.23
C GLU A 243 -6.39 14.47 -5.31
N LEU A 244 -6.28 15.11 -6.47
CA LEU A 244 -7.21 14.88 -7.58
C LEU A 244 -6.99 13.50 -8.24
N TRP A 245 -5.73 13.12 -8.46
CA TRP A 245 -5.34 12.01 -9.31
C TRP A 245 -4.98 10.70 -8.56
N TRP A 246 -4.97 10.67 -7.22
CA TRP A 246 -4.50 9.46 -6.49
C TRP A 246 -5.31 8.20 -6.79
N ARG A 247 -6.62 8.33 -7.06
CA ARG A 247 -7.51 7.19 -7.38
C ARG A 247 -7.24 6.59 -8.75
N ASP A 248 -6.50 7.30 -9.59
CA ASP A 248 -6.27 6.93 -10.97
C ASP A 248 -4.96 6.19 -11.18
N ALA A 249 -4.00 6.38 -10.26
CA ALA A 249 -2.72 5.70 -10.29
C ALA A 249 -2.74 4.39 -9.51
N GLY A 250 -1.90 3.45 -9.94
CA GLY A 250 -1.72 2.14 -9.32
C GLY A 250 -1.25 1.11 -10.35
N PRO A 251 -1.19 -0.18 -9.99
CA PRO A 251 -0.88 -1.23 -10.95
C PRO A 251 -1.80 -1.16 -12.18
N GLY A 252 -1.24 -0.77 -13.33
CA GLY A 252 -1.98 -0.54 -14.57
C GLY A 252 -1.78 0.87 -15.16
N GLY A 253 -1.30 1.84 -14.40
CA GLY A 253 -0.95 3.17 -14.89
C GLY A 253 -0.54 4.12 -13.76
N TRP A 254 0.39 5.04 -14.01
CA TRP A 254 1.02 5.85 -12.96
C TRP A 254 0.93 7.35 -13.22
N ASN A 255 0.73 8.12 -12.16
CA ASN A 255 0.90 9.57 -12.21
C ASN A 255 2.38 9.92 -12.47
N ASP A 256 2.63 10.86 -13.38
CA ASP A 256 3.92 11.51 -13.58
C ASP A 256 3.86 12.93 -12.98
N PHE A 257 4.70 13.17 -11.96
CA PHE A 257 4.88 14.48 -11.32
C PHE A 257 6.01 15.27 -11.98
N ASP A 258 6.50 14.78 -13.11
CA ASP A 258 7.74 15.18 -13.76
C ASP A 258 8.99 14.79 -12.96
N SER A 259 10.14 15.26 -13.42
CA SER A 259 11.46 14.99 -12.84
C SER A 259 11.52 15.38 -11.36
N LEU A 260 12.27 14.59 -10.59
CA LEU A 260 12.55 14.80 -9.17
C LEU A 260 13.96 15.39 -9.02
N ASP A 261 14.02 16.72 -8.94
CA ASP A 261 15.26 17.49 -8.88
C ASP A 261 15.71 17.76 -7.44
N ILE A 262 16.28 16.72 -6.82
CA ILE A 262 16.69 16.71 -5.42
C ILE A 262 18.12 16.19 -5.22
N GLY A 263 18.88 16.02 -6.30
CA GLY A 263 20.17 15.34 -6.30
C GLY A 263 21.35 16.22 -5.88
N ASN A 264 21.26 17.55 -6.02
CA ASN A 264 22.33 18.47 -5.69
C ASN A 264 21.79 19.85 -5.27
N GLY A 265 21.91 20.19 -3.99
CA GLY A 265 21.32 21.42 -3.44
C GLY A 265 21.91 22.71 -3.99
N ALA A 266 23.11 22.68 -4.58
CA ALA A 266 23.69 23.83 -5.27
C ALA A 266 23.07 24.07 -6.66
N MET A 267 22.41 23.06 -7.24
CA MET A 267 21.74 23.12 -8.54
C MET A 267 20.22 23.09 -8.43
N ASP A 268 19.64 22.45 -7.42
CA ASP A 268 18.20 22.18 -7.37
C ASP A 268 17.36 23.45 -7.18
N GLY A 269 17.86 24.43 -6.41
CA GLY A 269 17.07 25.58 -5.96
C GLY A 269 16.18 25.28 -4.74
N LEU A 270 16.44 24.17 -4.05
CA LEU A 270 15.67 23.70 -2.89
C LEU A 270 16.56 23.56 -1.65
N THR A 271 15.99 23.87 -0.48
CA THR A 271 16.57 23.53 0.83
C THR A 271 16.56 22.01 1.07
N GLN A 272 17.30 21.55 2.08
CA GLN A 272 17.29 20.12 2.44
C GLN A 272 15.90 19.60 2.84
N ASP A 273 15.12 20.43 3.55
CA ASP A 273 13.76 20.07 3.97
C ASP A 273 12.80 20.01 2.79
N GLU A 274 12.90 20.94 1.84
CA GLU A 274 12.11 20.93 0.61
C GLU A 274 12.46 19.72 -0.28
N ARG A 275 13.74 19.38 -0.42
CA ARG A 275 14.20 18.16 -1.15
C ARG A 275 13.64 16.88 -0.53
N ARG A 276 13.65 16.78 0.81
CA ARG A 276 13.04 15.65 1.52
C ARG A 276 11.53 15.60 1.32
N THR A 277 10.87 16.76 1.33
CA THR A 277 9.42 16.87 1.10
C THR A 277 9.04 16.48 -0.32
N ALA A 278 9.79 16.89 -1.33
CA ALA A 278 9.59 16.46 -2.71
C ALA A 278 9.72 14.92 -2.81
N MET A 279 10.82 14.32 -2.33
CA MET A 279 10.98 12.87 -2.37
C MET A 279 9.85 12.12 -1.62
N SER A 280 9.41 12.66 -0.48
CA SER A 280 8.31 12.07 0.29
C SER A 280 6.99 12.12 -0.47
N LEU A 281 6.68 13.22 -1.16
CA LEU A 281 5.47 13.35 -1.99
C LEU A 281 5.50 12.37 -3.18
N TRP A 282 6.59 12.36 -3.96
CA TRP A 282 6.74 11.42 -5.09
C TRP A 282 6.61 9.97 -4.63
N SER A 283 7.22 9.65 -3.49
CA SER A 283 7.18 8.29 -2.95
C SER A 283 5.77 7.90 -2.52
N MET A 284 5.11 8.71 -1.70
CA MET A 284 3.76 8.42 -1.24
C MET A 284 2.73 8.36 -2.37
N SER A 285 2.88 9.19 -3.42
CA SER A 285 1.96 9.18 -4.55
C SER A 285 2.21 8.01 -5.51
N SER A 286 3.21 7.16 -5.24
CA SER A 286 3.70 6.14 -6.18
C SER A 286 3.95 6.74 -7.57
N ALA A 287 4.37 8.01 -7.61
CA ALA A 287 4.62 8.73 -8.85
C ALA A 287 5.87 8.18 -9.53
N GLN A 288 5.98 8.41 -10.84
CA GLN A 288 7.21 8.05 -11.55
C GLN A 288 8.43 8.74 -10.94
N LEU A 289 9.38 7.91 -10.51
CA LEU A 289 10.57 8.38 -9.81
C LEU A 289 11.73 8.51 -10.81
N TYR A 290 11.72 9.60 -11.58
CA TYR A 290 12.79 9.98 -12.50
C TYR A 290 13.52 11.18 -11.92
N THR A 291 14.84 11.13 -11.75
CA THR A 291 15.60 12.34 -11.36
C THR A 291 16.07 13.10 -12.60
N GLY A 292 16.03 14.44 -12.55
CA GLY A 292 16.51 15.30 -13.63
C GLY A 292 17.94 15.81 -13.42
N ASN A 293 18.55 15.51 -12.26
CA ASN A 293 19.90 15.97 -11.91
C ASN A 293 21.01 15.37 -12.77
N ASP A 294 22.15 16.06 -12.86
CA ASP A 294 23.40 15.45 -13.34
C ASP A 294 23.88 14.39 -12.34
N LEU A 295 23.75 13.12 -12.70
CA LEU A 295 24.10 11.97 -11.88
C LEU A 295 25.60 11.89 -11.58
N THR A 296 26.44 12.55 -12.39
CA THR A 296 27.89 12.61 -12.15
C THR A 296 28.26 13.64 -11.08
N ASN A 297 27.30 14.46 -10.64
CA ASN A 297 27.50 15.56 -9.72
C ASN A 297 26.44 15.59 -8.61
N LEU A 298 25.99 14.43 -8.13
CA LEU A 298 25.12 14.34 -6.97
C LEU A 298 25.86 14.70 -5.68
N ASP A 299 25.22 15.42 -4.77
CA ASP A 299 25.75 15.66 -3.43
C ASP A 299 25.43 14.48 -2.47
N ALA A 300 26.15 14.40 -1.34
CA ALA A 300 25.99 13.29 -0.40
C ALA A 300 24.56 13.17 0.16
N PHE A 301 23.87 14.31 0.31
CA PHE A 301 22.49 14.32 0.78
C PHE A 301 21.54 13.80 -0.29
N GLY A 302 21.73 14.16 -1.55
CA GLY A 302 20.93 13.73 -2.69
C GLY A 302 21.06 12.24 -2.94
N ILE A 303 22.29 11.72 -2.85
CA ILE A 303 22.52 10.27 -2.85
C ILE A 303 21.72 9.63 -1.70
N SER A 304 21.79 10.16 -0.47
CA SER A 304 21.02 9.59 0.65
C SER A 304 19.50 9.64 0.45
N LEU A 305 18.98 10.64 -0.27
CA LEU A 305 17.55 10.73 -0.59
C LEU A 305 17.15 9.69 -1.64
N LEU A 306 17.95 9.57 -2.70
CA LEU A 306 17.72 8.68 -3.85
C LEU A 306 18.08 7.21 -3.58
N THR A 307 18.70 6.88 -2.44
CA THR A 307 19.13 5.52 -2.08
C THR A 307 18.54 5.02 -0.76
N ASN A 308 17.54 5.73 -0.19
CA ASN A 308 16.84 5.26 1.00
C ASN A 308 15.82 4.17 0.62
N ASP A 309 16.17 2.91 0.83
CA ASP A 309 15.33 1.75 0.47
C ASP A 309 13.97 1.71 1.21
N GLU A 310 13.86 2.24 2.43
CA GLU A 310 12.57 2.30 3.14
C GLU A 310 11.61 3.31 2.48
N VAL A 311 12.13 4.42 1.98
CA VAL A 311 11.35 5.44 1.26
C VAL A 311 11.04 4.99 -0.16
N ILE A 312 12.00 4.37 -0.85
CA ILE A 312 11.77 3.77 -2.18
C ILE A 312 10.72 2.66 -2.08
N ALA A 313 10.74 1.85 -1.02
CA ALA A 313 9.72 0.82 -0.81
C ALA A 313 8.29 1.39 -0.72
N VAL A 314 8.12 2.61 -0.19
CA VAL A 314 6.83 3.31 -0.22
C VAL A 314 6.40 3.58 -1.67
N ASN A 315 7.29 4.12 -2.50
CA ASN A 315 7.01 4.35 -3.92
C ASN A 315 6.66 3.05 -4.65
N GLN A 316 7.41 1.99 -4.37
CA GLN A 316 7.28 0.69 -5.04
C GLN A 316 6.11 -0.16 -4.51
N ALA A 317 5.45 0.25 -3.42
CA ALA A 317 4.26 -0.43 -2.91
C ALA A 317 3.06 -0.30 -3.88
N GLY A 318 3.01 0.77 -4.69
CA GLY A 318 1.95 0.98 -5.67
C GLY A 318 0.59 1.33 -5.04
N HIS A 319 0.63 2.01 -3.88
CA HIS A 319 -0.54 2.47 -3.14
C HIS A 319 -0.47 4.00 -2.99
N PRO A 320 -0.93 4.78 -4.00
CA PRO A 320 -0.94 6.23 -3.91
C PRO A 320 -1.68 6.71 -2.65
N ALA A 321 -0.97 7.45 -1.81
CA ALA A 321 -1.53 8.06 -0.62
C ALA A 321 -2.49 9.19 -0.97
N HIS A 322 -3.40 9.49 -0.05
CA HIS A 322 -4.34 10.59 -0.15
C HIS A 322 -4.39 11.39 1.15
N PRO A 323 -4.84 12.66 1.12
CA PRO A 323 -4.82 13.52 2.30
C PRO A 323 -5.95 13.16 3.28
N VAL A 324 -5.72 13.47 4.56
CA VAL A 324 -6.77 13.57 5.58
C VAL A 324 -7.45 14.92 5.42
N GLY A 325 -8.62 14.93 4.80
CA GLY A 325 -9.33 16.15 4.42
C GLY A 325 -8.74 16.84 3.19
N ALA A 326 -9.33 17.96 2.78
CA ALA A 326 -8.93 18.66 1.55
C ALA A 326 -7.63 19.46 1.74
N VAL A 327 -6.69 19.36 0.79
CA VAL A 327 -5.34 19.98 0.89
C VAL A 327 -5.40 21.51 0.90
N THR A 328 -6.44 22.10 0.33
CA THR A 328 -6.62 23.55 0.23
C THR A 328 -7.01 24.21 1.55
N THR A 329 -7.28 23.43 2.59
CA THR A 329 -7.80 23.94 3.87
C THR A 329 -6.69 24.34 4.85
N THR A 330 -5.46 23.85 4.66
CA THR A 330 -4.35 24.08 5.58
C THR A 330 -2.99 23.79 4.96
N ASN A 331 -1.96 24.47 5.45
CA ASN A 331 -0.56 24.20 5.11
C ASN A 331 0.02 23.00 5.90
N GLN A 332 -0.64 22.56 6.98
CA GLN A 332 -0.23 21.39 7.75
C GLN A 332 -1.07 20.19 7.32
N GLN A 333 -0.47 19.30 6.53
CA GLN A 333 -1.18 18.21 5.89
C GLN A 333 -0.75 16.86 6.44
N VAL A 334 -1.72 15.96 6.55
CA VAL A 334 -1.50 14.55 6.82
C VAL A 334 -1.95 13.78 5.59
N TRP A 335 -1.12 12.87 5.11
CA TRP A 335 -1.41 11.99 4.00
C TRP A 335 -1.21 10.55 4.43
N TYR A 336 -1.99 9.63 3.88
CA TYR A 336 -1.83 8.22 4.21
C TYR A 336 -2.18 7.28 3.06
N ALA A 337 -1.57 6.11 3.10
CA ALA A 337 -1.96 4.94 2.34
C ALA A 337 -2.10 3.76 3.31
N ASN A 338 -3.18 3.00 3.18
CA ASN A 338 -3.34 1.71 3.85
C ASN A 338 -2.61 0.63 3.02
N ASN A 339 -1.77 -0.17 3.67
CA ASN A 339 -1.00 -1.23 3.01
C ASN A 339 -1.71 -2.61 3.08
N GLY A 340 -2.93 -2.67 3.64
CA GLY A 340 -3.77 -3.87 3.68
C GLY A 340 -3.39 -4.90 4.74
N ASP A 341 -2.23 -4.74 5.38
CA ASP A 341 -1.68 -5.69 6.35
C ASP A 341 -1.75 -5.21 7.81
N GLY A 342 -2.49 -4.13 8.05
CA GLY A 342 -2.52 -3.43 9.33
C GLY A 342 -1.44 -2.36 9.47
N SER A 343 -0.57 -2.21 8.46
CA SER A 343 0.34 -1.08 8.36
C SER A 343 -0.18 0.02 7.43
N TYR A 344 0.29 1.23 7.70
CA TYR A 344 0.02 2.43 6.95
C TYR A 344 1.34 3.14 6.65
N THR A 345 1.40 3.73 5.47
CA THR A 345 2.35 4.79 5.20
C THR A 345 1.70 6.11 5.53
N VAL A 346 2.37 6.96 6.32
CA VAL A 346 1.84 8.28 6.74
C VAL A 346 2.87 9.36 6.49
N GLY A 347 2.48 10.40 5.75
CA GLY A 347 3.27 11.61 5.56
C GLY A 347 2.72 12.78 6.36
N LEU A 348 3.59 13.46 7.11
CA LEU A 348 3.27 14.71 7.80
C LEU A 348 4.02 15.85 7.09
N TYR A 349 3.30 16.85 6.60
CA TYR A 349 3.87 17.94 5.82
C TYR A 349 3.57 19.29 6.46
N ASN A 350 4.58 20.13 6.58
CA ASN A 350 4.40 21.54 6.91
C ASN A 350 4.76 22.39 5.69
N LEU A 351 3.78 22.70 4.84
CA LEU A 351 3.96 23.53 3.65
C LEU A 351 4.03 25.03 3.97
N GLY A 352 3.93 25.41 5.24
CA GLY A 352 3.95 26.79 5.69
C GLY A 352 5.35 27.36 5.88
N SER A 353 5.41 28.68 6.03
CA SER A 353 6.66 29.45 6.15
C SER A 353 7.25 29.50 7.58
N ALA A 354 6.71 28.73 8.53
CA ALA A 354 7.14 28.71 9.93
C ALA A 354 6.98 27.31 10.51
N ALA A 355 7.75 26.99 11.56
CA ALA A 355 7.63 25.71 12.25
C ALA A 355 6.22 25.51 12.82
N ALA A 356 5.67 24.30 12.65
CA ALA A 356 4.32 23.95 13.09
C ALA A 356 4.26 22.51 13.59
N THR A 357 3.27 22.21 14.43
CA THR A 357 2.98 20.83 14.81
C THR A 357 1.99 20.25 13.81
N VAL A 358 2.32 19.09 13.24
CA VAL A 358 1.43 18.28 12.41
C VAL A 358 1.14 16.98 13.16
N THR A 359 -0.13 16.62 13.28
CA THR A 359 -0.62 15.48 14.06
C THR A 359 -1.50 14.60 13.20
N VAL A 360 -1.22 13.30 13.17
CA VAL A 360 -2.12 12.27 12.61
C VAL A 360 -2.89 11.64 13.76
N ASN A 361 -4.22 11.58 13.67
CA ASN A 361 -5.04 10.77 14.56
C ASN A 361 -5.37 9.44 13.90
N TRP A 362 -5.30 8.34 14.65
CA TRP A 362 -5.57 7.00 14.14
C TRP A 362 -6.95 6.86 13.52
N ASN A 363 -7.97 7.47 14.14
CA ASN A 363 -9.33 7.43 13.63
C ASN A 363 -9.48 8.12 12.26
N ASP A 364 -8.68 9.15 11.98
CA ASP A 364 -8.75 9.90 10.71
C ASP A 364 -8.27 9.07 9.52
N ILE A 365 -7.43 8.07 9.78
CA ILE A 365 -6.87 7.14 8.78
C ILE A 365 -7.52 5.74 8.86
N GLY A 366 -8.62 5.61 9.63
CA GLY A 366 -9.35 4.34 9.76
C GLY A 366 -8.71 3.31 10.70
N LEU A 367 -7.66 3.67 11.45
CA LEU A 367 -6.99 2.80 12.41
C LEU A 367 -7.69 2.89 13.79
N ASN A 368 -8.13 1.75 14.33
CA ASN A 368 -8.67 1.65 15.69
C ASN A 368 -7.80 0.73 16.55
N GLY A 369 -7.04 1.30 17.46
CA GLY A 369 -6.10 0.59 18.31
C GLY A 369 -4.83 1.41 18.56
N SER A 370 -3.94 0.90 19.40
CA SER A 370 -2.59 1.44 19.52
C SER A 370 -1.75 1.03 18.32
N ALA A 371 -0.78 1.83 17.91
CA ALA A 371 0.12 1.53 16.80
C ALA A 371 1.57 1.85 17.14
N THR A 372 2.51 1.10 16.57
CA THR A 372 3.92 1.47 16.52
C THR A 372 4.17 2.46 15.39
N VAL A 373 5.13 3.37 15.59
CA VAL A 373 5.52 4.37 14.59
C VAL A 373 7.01 4.26 14.32
N ARG A 374 7.39 4.20 13.05
CA ARG A 374 8.77 4.24 12.57
C ARG A 374 8.94 5.41 11.61
N ASP A 375 10.02 6.15 11.76
CA ASP A 375 10.45 7.19 10.83
C ASP A 375 11.37 6.59 9.77
N LEU A 376 10.94 6.66 8.50
CA LEU A 376 11.64 6.02 7.37
C LEU A 376 12.89 6.78 6.93
N TRP A 377 12.92 8.10 7.16
CA TRP A 377 14.08 8.93 6.81
C TRP A 377 15.25 8.71 7.76
N THR A 378 14.95 8.53 9.04
CA THR A 378 15.95 8.37 10.10
C THR A 378 16.15 6.91 10.52
N HIS A 379 15.43 5.97 9.91
CA HIS A 379 15.44 4.54 10.25
C HIS A 379 15.19 4.27 11.75
N THR A 380 14.38 5.10 12.39
CA THR A 380 14.21 5.13 13.85
C THR A 380 12.78 4.75 14.23
N ASP A 381 12.64 3.76 15.10
CA ASP A 381 11.36 3.45 15.75
C ASP A 381 11.09 4.47 16.85
N LEU A 382 9.94 5.15 16.77
CA LEU A 382 9.53 6.24 17.65
C LEU A 382 8.69 5.78 18.84
N GLY A 383 8.34 4.49 18.90
CA GLY A 383 7.57 3.87 19.99
C GLY A 383 6.14 3.51 19.63
N THR A 384 5.33 3.23 20.66
CA THR A 384 3.91 2.86 20.55
C THR A 384 3.03 4.01 21.02
N PHE A 385 1.97 4.32 20.25
CA PHE A 385 1.04 5.42 20.51
C PHE A 385 -0.40 4.93 20.48
N ASN A 386 -1.21 5.37 21.44
CA ASN A 386 -2.57 4.84 21.64
C ASN A 386 -3.61 5.38 20.65
N SER A 387 -3.49 6.63 20.21
CA SER A 387 -4.55 7.30 19.43
C SER A 387 -4.04 8.26 18.34
N SER A 388 -2.79 8.71 18.43
CA SER A 388 -2.23 9.71 17.52
C SER A 388 -0.70 9.81 17.64
N PHE A 389 -0.08 10.41 16.63
CA PHE A 389 1.33 10.80 16.64
C PHE A 389 1.48 12.27 16.20
N SER A 390 2.34 13.03 16.89
CA SER A 390 2.64 14.43 16.59
C SER A 390 4.13 14.62 16.33
N SER A 391 4.45 15.23 15.18
CA SER A 391 5.84 15.57 14.80
C SER A 391 6.55 16.50 15.79
N THR A 392 5.79 17.36 16.48
CA THR A 392 6.23 18.43 17.38
C THR A 392 7.29 19.36 16.74
N SER A 393 6.88 20.57 16.37
CA SER A 393 7.78 21.59 15.77
C SER A 393 8.47 21.13 14.47
N LEU A 394 7.68 20.67 13.49
CA LEU A 394 8.14 20.40 12.13
C LEU A 394 8.54 21.73 11.45
N PRO A 395 9.79 21.92 11.01
CA PRO A 395 10.24 23.16 10.40
C PRO A 395 9.43 23.57 9.18
N SER A 396 9.62 24.81 8.72
CA SER A 396 9.04 25.30 7.46
C SER A 396 9.45 24.38 6.31
N HIS A 397 8.47 24.01 5.47
CA HIS A 397 8.60 23.15 4.29
C HIS A 397 9.11 21.73 4.56
N ALA A 398 9.24 21.34 5.83
CA ALA A 398 9.72 20.03 6.22
C ALA A 398 8.60 18.97 6.21
N SER A 399 9.01 17.71 6.11
CA SER A 399 8.15 16.54 6.14
C SER A 399 8.68 15.45 7.05
N ARG A 400 7.79 14.53 7.44
CA ARG A 400 8.11 13.23 8.03
C ARG A 400 7.41 12.16 7.21
N LEU A 401 8.12 11.07 6.91
CA LEU A 401 7.53 9.89 6.29
C LEU A 401 7.62 8.74 7.29
N LEU A 402 6.47 8.19 7.62
CA LEU A 402 6.30 7.25 8.72
C LEU A 402 5.71 5.94 8.21
N ARG A 403 6.17 4.82 8.76
CA ARG A 403 5.40 3.58 8.76
C ARG A 403 4.72 3.44 10.12
N VAL A 404 3.41 3.30 10.09
CA VAL A 404 2.57 3.09 11.26
C VAL A 404 2.03 1.68 11.19
N VAL A 405 2.23 0.86 12.23
CA VAL A 405 1.74 -0.52 12.26
C VAL A 405 0.82 -0.70 13.44
N THR A 406 -0.42 -1.11 13.20
CA THR A 406 -1.37 -1.33 14.29
C THR A 406 -0.95 -2.53 15.15
N ASN A 407 -1.09 -2.38 16.47
CA ASN A 407 -0.82 -3.43 17.46
C ASN A 407 -2.12 -4.15 17.83
N GLY A 408 -2.87 -4.57 16.83
CA GLY A 408 -4.21 -5.19 16.95
C GLY A 408 -5.36 -4.23 16.65
N GLY A 409 -6.55 -4.57 17.14
CA GLY A 409 -7.77 -3.78 16.90
C GLY A 409 -8.31 -3.94 15.47
N THR A 410 -8.79 -2.86 14.86
CA THR A 410 -9.40 -2.91 13.51
C THR A 410 -8.86 -1.82 12.59
N VAL A 411 -8.86 -2.13 11.29
CA VAL A 411 -8.59 -1.19 10.20
C VAL A 411 -9.83 -1.05 9.34
N THR A 412 -10.18 0.19 9.03
CA THR A 412 -11.25 0.55 8.10
C THR A 412 -10.65 0.89 6.74
N ALA A 413 -11.05 0.16 5.70
CA ALA A 413 -10.77 0.49 4.31
C ALA A 413 -12.03 1.08 3.68
N ASN A 414 -11.92 2.31 3.15
CA ASN A 414 -13.03 2.94 2.43
C ASN A 414 -13.28 2.25 1.08
N ASN A 415 -14.43 2.48 0.45
CA ASN A 415 -14.70 1.96 -0.90
C ASN A 415 -13.73 2.47 -1.98
N ASP A 416 -13.01 3.56 -1.73
CA ASP A 416 -12.00 4.07 -2.66
C ASP A 416 -10.57 3.77 -2.22
N ASP A 417 -10.37 2.93 -1.19
CA ASP A 417 -9.05 2.42 -0.84
C ASP A 417 -8.43 1.70 -2.04
N THR A 418 -7.17 2.05 -2.37
CA THR A 418 -6.46 1.58 -3.57
C THR A 418 -6.30 0.06 -3.65
N LEU A 419 -6.49 -0.66 -2.53
CA LEU A 419 -6.46 -2.12 -2.49
C LEU A 419 -7.79 -2.78 -2.85
N VAL A 420 -8.89 -2.02 -2.93
CA VAL A 420 -10.18 -2.54 -3.38
C VAL A 420 -10.17 -2.66 -4.91
N LYS A 421 -10.34 -3.88 -5.40
CA LYS A 421 -10.39 -4.18 -6.83
C LYS A 421 -11.82 -4.38 -7.28
N TYR A 422 -12.25 -3.58 -8.24
CA TYR A 422 -13.56 -3.67 -8.86
C TYR A 422 -13.48 -4.35 -10.22
N THR A 423 -14.34 -5.34 -10.46
CA THR A 423 -14.49 -5.99 -11.76
C THR A 423 -15.92 -5.81 -12.26
N GLY A 424 -16.05 -5.32 -13.49
CA GLY A 424 -17.32 -5.00 -14.14
C GLY A 424 -17.56 -3.50 -14.27
N ALA A 425 -18.81 -3.11 -14.45
CA ALA A 425 -19.24 -1.73 -14.65
C ALA A 425 -19.56 -1.06 -13.31
N TRP A 426 -18.51 -0.68 -12.58
CA TRP A 426 -18.62 0.05 -11.31
C TRP A 426 -18.59 1.56 -11.53
N GLN A 427 -19.32 2.28 -10.68
CA GLN A 427 -19.40 3.73 -10.68
C GLN A 427 -19.32 4.25 -9.25
N ARG A 428 -18.82 5.47 -9.10
CA ARG A 428 -18.71 6.15 -7.82
C ARG A 428 -19.83 7.16 -7.64
N SER A 429 -20.36 7.23 -6.43
CA SER A 429 -21.23 8.32 -6.00
C SER A 429 -20.67 8.93 -4.72
N TYR A 430 -20.31 10.21 -4.76
CA TYR A 430 -19.74 10.96 -3.63
C TYR A 430 -20.64 12.14 -3.27
N ASN A 431 -20.41 12.75 -2.11
CA ASN A 431 -21.21 13.85 -1.56
C ASN A 431 -22.71 13.52 -1.43
N ARG A 432 -23.04 12.27 -1.09
CA ARG A 432 -24.43 11.75 -1.13
C ARG A 432 -25.35 12.34 -0.05
N GLY A 433 -24.81 12.66 1.11
CA GLY A 433 -25.55 13.18 2.27
C GLY A 433 -26.40 12.14 2.99
N PHE A 434 -26.16 10.84 2.80
CA PHE A 434 -26.96 9.76 3.40
C PHE A 434 -26.38 9.16 4.69
N GLY A 435 -25.14 9.51 5.06
CA GLY A 435 -24.46 8.95 6.24
C GLY A 435 -23.52 7.79 5.93
N ASP A 436 -23.13 7.63 4.66
CA ASP A 436 -22.05 6.74 4.23
C ASP A 436 -20.71 7.20 4.80
N TYR A 437 -19.76 6.27 4.94
CA TYR A 437 -18.43 6.59 5.43
C TYR A 437 -17.71 7.42 4.39
N GLN A 438 -17.09 8.52 4.83
CA GLN A 438 -16.55 9.56 3.94
C GLN A 438 -17.55 10.14 2.91
N ASN A 439 -18.85 9.92 3.12
CA ASN A 439 -19.94 10.43 2.30
C ASN A 439 -19.91 9.97 0.82
N ASP A 440 -19.35 8.79 0.56
CA ASP A 440 -19.31 8.16 -0.75
C ASP A 440 -19.61 6.67 -0.72
N VAL A 441 -19.85 6.11 -1.91
CA VAL A 441 -20.01 4.66 -2.16
C VAL A 441 -19.51 4.33 -3.55
N GLN A 442 -19.11 3.08 -3.74
CA GLN A 442 -18.97 2.47 -5.06
C GLN A 442 -20.18 1.57 -5.32
N PHE A 443 -20.71 1.59 -6.55
CA PHE A 443 -21.90 0.83 -6.91
C PHE A 443 -21.83 0.20 -8.30
N THR A 444 -22.60 -0.86 -8.50
CA THR A 444 -22.84 -1.47 -9.81
C THR A 444 -24.31 -1.86 -9.96
N GLN A 445 -24.79 -1.82 -11.21
CA GLN A 445 -26.12 -2.31 -11.60
C GLN A 445 -26.09 -3.68 -12.26
N THR A 446 -24.91 -4.14 -12.70
CA THR A 446 -24.78 -5.34 -13.54
C THR A 446 -24.59 -6.58 -12.67
N ASN A 447 -25.41 -7.60 -12.88
CA ASN A 447 -25.26 -8.86 -12.15
C ASN A 447 -23.95 -9.56 -12.53
N ASN A 448 -23.33 -10.20 -11.55
CA ASN A 448 -22.01 -10.84 -11.59
C ASN A 448 -20.81 -9.89 -11.60
N ASP A 449 -21.02 -8.57 -11.60
CA ASP A 449 -19.98 -7.63 -11.18
C ASP A 449 -19.61 -7.91 -9.72
N TYR A 450 -18.35 -7.65 -9.36
CA TYR A 450 -17.85 -7.93 -8.02
C TYR A 450 -16.75 -6.98 -7.57
N PHE A 451 -16.58 -6.89 -6.26
CA PHE A 451 -15.39 -6.31 -5.63
C PHE A 451 -14.55 -7.41 -4.98
N GLU A 452 -13.24 -7.18 -4.88
CA GLU A 452 -12.28 -7.99 -4.13
C GLU A 452 -11.42 -7.09 -3.26
N TYR A 453 -11.09 -7.53 -2.04
CA TYR A 453 -10.15 -6.85 -1.16
C TYR A 453 -9.30 -7.87 -0.41
N THR A 454 -7.99 -7.68 -0.46
CA THR A 454 -7.02 -8.52 0.23
C THR A 454 -6.57 -7.84 1.52
N PHE A 455 -6.66 -8.54 2.64
CA PHE A 455 -6.26 -8.04 3.96
C PHE A 455 -5.41 -9.07 4.70
N LYS A 456 -4.60 -8.63 5.66
CA LYS A 456 -3.97 -9.52 6.64
C LYS A 456 -4.63 -9.34 8.00
N GLY A 457 -5.29 -10.38 8.49
CA GLY A 457 -6.06 -10.25 9.73
C GLY A 457 -6.87 -11.47 10.10
N THR A 458 -7.61 -11.37 11.20
CA THR A 458 -8.34 -12.48 11.82
C THR A 458 -9.86 -12.43 11.60
N GLY A 459 -10.33 -11.42 10.88
CA GLY A 459 -11.74 -11.26 10.55
C GLY A 459 -11.98 -10.05 9.65
N VAL A 460 -13.15 -9.98 9.03
CA VAL A 460 -13.57 -8.86 8.18
C VAL A 460 -15.09 -8.70 8.20
N ASP A 461 -15.53 -7.45 8.24
CA ASP A 461 -16.91 -7.01 8.10
C ASP A 461 -17.09 -6.30 6.76
N VAL A 462 -18.20 -6.58 6.08
CA VAL A 462 -18.66 -5.83 4.91
C VAL A 462 -19.78 -4.91 5.37
N ILE A 463 -19.57 -3.60 5.20
CA ILE A 463 -20.50 -2.57 5.61
C ILE A 463 -20.98 -1.80 4.39
N THR A 464 -22.29 -1.65 4.28
CA THR A 464 -22.96 -0.93 3.19
C THR A 464 -24.34 -0.44 3.65
N GLU A 465 -25.03 0.32 2.81
CA GLU A 465 -26.43 0.66 3.04
C GLU A 465 -27.36 -0.50 2.60
N LYS A 466 -28.51 -0.63 3.24
CA LYS A 466 -29.62 -1.47 2.77
C LYS A 466 -30.76 -0.59 2.26
N ASP A 467 -31.32 -0.92 1.10
CA ASP A 467 -32.36 -0.11 0.44
C ASP A 467 -33.28 -0.99 -0.42
N SER A 468 -34.48 -0.49 -0.73
CA SER A 468 -35.49 -1.20 -1.52
C SER A 468 -35.04 -1.49 -2.95
N SER A 469 -34.07 -0.74 -3.45
CA SER A 469 -33.46 -0.90 -4.77
C SER A 469 -32.36 -1.97 -4.83
N GLN A 470 -31.94 -2.52 -3.68
CA GLN A 470 -30.86 -3.50 -3.62
C GLN A 470 -31.35 -4.95 -3.50
N GLY A 471 -30.43 -5.91 -3.51
CA GLY A 471 -30.77 -7.34 -3.58
C GLY A 471 -29.73 -8.24 -2.94
N ASN A 472 -29.50 -9.39 -3.56
CA ASN A 472 -28.63 -10.43 -3.02
C ASN A 472 -27.19 -10.27 -3.52
N VAL A 473 -26.24 -10.54 -2.63
CA VAL A 473 -24.79 -10.54 -2.87
C VAL A 473 -24.22 -11.87 -2.40
N ASP A 474 -23.50 -12.59 -3.26
CA ASP A 474 -22.74 -13.78 -2.87
C ASP A 474 -21.39 -13.36 -2.29
N ILE A 475 -21.07 -13.85 -1.09
CA ILE A 475 -19.80 -13.56 -0.40
C ILE A 475 -18.89 -14.79 -0.46
N TYR A 476 -17.65 -14.55 -0.84
CA TYR A 476 -16.56 -15.53 -0.84
C TYR A 476 -15.42 -15.02 0.03
N VAL A 477 -14.73 -15.94 0.70
CA VAL A 477 -13.47 -15.67 1.38
C VAL A 477 -12.47 -16.72 0.93
N ASP A 478 -11.32 -16.27 0.42
CA ASP A 478 -10.25 -17.10 -0.14
C ASP A 478 -10.74 -18.00 -1.29
N GLY A 479 -11.59 -17.45 -2.15
CA GLY A 479 -12.21 -18.17 -3.26
C GLY A 479 -13.29 -19.18 -2.85
N VAL A 480 -13.53 -19.38 -1.55
CA VAL A 480 -14.55 -20.29 -1.04
C VAL A 480 -15.84 -19.53 -0.78
N PHE A 481 -16.95 -19.97 -1.39
CA PHE A 481 -18.27 -19.44 -1.13
C PHE A 481 -18.63 -19.59 0.35
N LYS A 482 -19.11 -18.51 0.97
CA LYS A 482 -19.51 -18.50 2.38
C LYS A 482 -21.02 -18.44 2.51
N GLN A 483 -21.66 -17.41 1.96
CA GLN A 483 -23.11 -17.25 1.98
C GLN A 483 -23.59 -16.22 0.97
N THR A 484 -24.89 -16.25 0.68
CA THR A 484 -25.60 -15.15 0.01
C THR A 484 -26.22 -14.25 1.07
N VAL A 485 -25.88 -12.96 1.06
CA VAL A 485 -26.45 -11.95 1.95
C VAL A 485 -27.45 -11.08 1.20
N SER A 486 -28.49 -10.60 1.89
CA SER A 486 -29.45 -9.67 1.30
C SER A 486 -29.21 -8.24 1.81
N THR A 487 -28.95 -7.33 0.89
CA THR A 487 -28.83 -5.89 1.15
C THR A 487 -30.16 -5.16 0.90
N TYR A 488 -31.26 -5.88 0.67
CA TYR A 488 -32.59 -5.30 0.58
C TYR A 488 -33.12 -4.86 1.96
N ASN A 489 -33.75 -3.69 2.01
CA ASN A 489 -34.65 -3.30 3.10
C ASN A 489 -35.75 -2.38 2.56
N ALA A 490 -36.98 -2.43 3.09
CA ALA A 490 -38.09 -1.62 2.58
C ALA A 490 -37.83 -0.10 2.68
N THR A 491 -37.03 0.33 3.65
CA THR A 491 -36.54 1.70 3.84
C THR A 491 -35.02 1.73 3.85
N ARG A 492 -34.42 2.89 3.58
CA ARG A 492 -32.96 3.00 3.63
C ARG A 492 -32.43 2.87 5.06
N LEU A 493 -31.40 2.05 5.23
CA LEU A 493 -30.60 1.94 6.45
C LEU A 493 -29.13 2.04 6.06
N VAL A 494 -28.42 3.05 6.54
CA VAL A 494 -26.99 3.25 6.24
C VAL A 494 -26.11 2.55 7.28
N GLN A 495 -24.82 2.34 6.96
CA GLN A 495 -23.83 1.73 7.88
C GLN A 495 -24.23 0.34 8.43
N GLN A 496 -24.81 -0.51 7.59
CA GLN A 496 -25.23 -1.85 8.00
C GLN A 496 -24.13 -2.87 7.73
N THR A 497 -23.77 -3.64 8.76
CA THR A 497 -22.93 -4.83 8.58
C THR A 497 -23.76 -5.92 7.92
N VAL A 498 -23.51 -6.16 6.63
CA VAL A 498 -24.26 -7.15 5.85
C VAL A 498 -23.59 -8.52 5.84
N TYR A 499 -22.30 -8.56 6.16
CA TYR A 499 -21.53 -9.79 6.33
C TYR A 499 -20.45 -9.57 7.39
N SER A 500 -20.16 -10.59 8.20
CA SER A 500 -19.06 -10.61 9.15
C SER A 500 -18.45 -12.02 9.20
N ILE A 501 -17.13 -12.10 9.30
CA ILE A 501 -16.41 -13.34 9.61
C ILE A 501 -15.30 -13.05 10.62
N THR A 502 -15.15 -13.91 11.62
CA THR A 502 -14.11 -13.83 12.65
C THR A 502 -13.43 -15.19 12.81
N GLY A 503 -12.27 -15.21 13.49
CA GLY A 503 -11.53 -16.44 13.75
C GLY A 503 -10.75 -16.95 12.52
N LEU A 504 -10.54 -16.09 11.52
CA LEU A 504 -9.60 -16.37 10.45
C LEU A 504 -8.18 -16.49 11.02
N SER A 505 -7.34 -17.24 10.32
CA SER A 505 -5.91 -17.27 10.61
C SER A 505 -5.33 -15.87 10.51
N ASN A 506 -4.30 -15.53 11.29
CA ASN A 506 -3.57 -14.28 11.07
C ASN A 506 -2.66 -14.38 9.83
N ALA A 507 -3.28 -14.39 8.65
CA ALA A 507 -2.66 -14.54 7.35
C ALA A 507 -3.33 -13.58 6.36
N SER A 508 -2.83 -13.58 5.11
CA SER A 508 -3.49 -12.86 4.03
C SER A 508 -4.77 -13.59 3.62
N HIS A 509 -5.87 -12.85 3.52
CA HIS A 509 -7.19 -13.32 3.13
C HIS A 509 -7.76 -12.41 2.05
N THR A 510 -8.58 -12.94 1.16
CA THR A 510 -9.30 -12.15 0.15
C THR A 510 -10.81 -12.30 0.33
N ILE A 511 -11.49 -11.19 0.59
CA ILE A 511 -12.96 -11.14 0.57
C ILE A 511 -13.44 -10.69 -0.81
N LYS A 512 -14.50 -11.34 -1.29
CA LYS A 512 -15.14 -11.04 -2.58
C LYS A 512 -16.65 -10.97 -2.42
N GLY A 513 -17.26 -9.90 -2.92
CA GLY A 513 -18.72 -9.75 -2.98
C GLY A 513 -19.20 -9.69 -4.42
N VAL A 514 -20.11 -10.58 -4.82
CA VAL A 514 -20.62 -10.70 -6.20
C VAL A 514 -22.11 -10.33 -6.26
N LYS A 515 -22.49 -9.37 -7.10
CA LYS A 515 -23.90 -8.95 -7.27
C LYS A 515 -24.73 -10.08 -7.90
N LYS A 516 -25.87 -10.42 -7.32
CA LYS A 516 -26.78 -11.46 -7.87
C LYS A 516 -28.13 -10.92 -8.29
N THR A 517 -28.75 -10.06 -7.49
CA THR A 517 -30.10 -9.51 -7.76
C THR A 517 -30.19 -8.05 -7.31
N GLY A 518 -31.36 -7.43 -7.50
CA GLY A 518 -31.59 -6.01 -7.19
C GLY A 518 -31.12 -5.08 -8.30
N THR A 519 -31.52 -3.81 -8.21
CA THR A 519 -31.08 -2.76 -9.14
C THR A 519 -29.62 -2.41 -8.88
N TYR A 520 -29.22 -2.28 -7.60
CA TYR A 520 -27.86 -1.91 -7.22
C TYR A 520 -27.23 -2.90 -6.25
N MET A 521 -25.90 -3.02 -6.32
CA MET A 521 -25.05 -3.47 -5.22
C MET A 521 -24.09 -2.32 -4.89
N LEU A 522 -23.93 -2.02 -3.60
CA LEU A 522 -23.06 -0.96 -3.12
C LEU A 522 -22.00 -1.52 -2.17
N LEU A 523 -20.81 -0.92 -2.18
CA LEU A 523 -19.81 -1.02 -1.11
C LEU A 523 -19.55 0.37 -0.55
N ASP A 524 -19.60 0.49 0.77
CA ASP A 524 -19.28 1.71 1.52
C ASP A 524 -17.92 1.52 2.21
N LYS A 525 -17.77 0.50 3.07
CA LYS A 525 -16.46 0.19 3.67
C LYS A 525 -16.29 -1.26 4.06
N LEU A 526 -15.03 -1.63 4.30
CA LEU A 526 -14.61 -2.87 4.91
C LEU A 526 -13.94 -2.57 6.24
N VAL A 527 -14.17 -3.40 7.25
CA VAL A 527 -13.47 -3.31 8.54
C VAL A 527 -12.85 -4.66 8.84
N PHE A 528 -11.52 -4.74 8.88
CA PHE A 528 -10.82 -5.98 9.18
C PHE A 528 -10.08 -5.92 10.51
N SER A 529 -10.04 -7.05 11.19
CA SER A 529 -9.42 -7.20 12.51
C SER A 529 -7.97 -7.60 12.37
N VAL A 530 -7.08 -6.88 13.05
CA VAL A 530 -5.64 -7.21 13.09
C VAL A 530 -5.34 -7.95 14.38
N ALA A 531 -4.50 -8.99 14.30
CA ALA A 531 -4.13 -9.78 15.46
C ALA A 531 -3.36 -8.92 16.47
N THR A 532 -3.85 -8.89 17.72
CA THR A 532 -3.11 -8.27 18.83
C THR A 532 -1.91 -9.15 19.19
N PRO A 533 -0.68 -8.59 19.24
CA PRO A 533 0.47 -9.31 19.78
C PRO A 533 0.19 -9.74 21.22
N ILE A 534 0.52 -10.99 21.55
CA ILE A 534 0.38 -11.56 22.89
C ILE A 534 1.64 -11.19 23.68
N PRO A 535 1.56 -10.33 24.72
CA PRO A 535 2.71 -9.96 25.52
C PRO A 535 3.06 -11.06 26.53
N ILE A 536 4.36 -11.28 26.70
CA ILE A 536 4.99 -12.20 27.64
C ILE A 536 5.97 -11.36 28.46
N ASN A 537 5.76 -11.34 29.78
CA ASN A 537 6.65 -10.60 30.68
C ASN A 537 8.02 -11.28 30.72
N ASP A 538 9.07 -10.51 30.99
CA ASP A 538 10.42 -11.01 31.27
C ASP A 538 10.48 -12.07 32.40
N THR A 539 9.49 -12.08 33.30
CA THR A 539 9.32 -13.07 34.40
C THR A 539 8.54 -14.33 34.00
N ASP A 540 8.11 -14.47 32.75
CA ASP A 540 7.39 -15.66 32.29
C ASP A 540 8.27 -16.92 32.38
N ALA A 541 7.70 -18.00 32.93
CA ALA A 541 8.42 -19.25 33.18
C ALA A 541 8.89 -19.96 31.90
N GLY A 542 8.34 -19.61 30.74
CA GLY A 542 8.78 -20.10 29.44
C GLY A 542 10.06 -19.45 28.92
N ILE A 543 10.52 -18.34 29.52
CA ILE A 543 11.77 -17.68 29.14
C ILE A 543 12.95 -18.39 29.80
N THR A 544 13.87 -18.88 28.98
CA THR A 544 15.13 -19.47 29.44
C THR A 544 16.21 -18.39 29.45
N TYR A 545 16.72 -18.05 30.62
CA TYR A 545 17.92 -17.22 30.79
C TYR A 545 19.15 -18.10 31.01
N SER A 546 20.19 -17.87 30.23
CA SER A 546 21.48 -18.56 30.37
C SER A 546 22.57 -17.56 30.70
N GLY A 547 23.38 -17.90 31.70
CA GLY A 547 24.41 -17.04 32.26
C GLY A 547 23.98 -16.40 33.58
N SER A 548 24.47 -15.18 33.84
CA SER A 548 24.21 -14.44 35.08
C SER A 548 23.19 -13.33 34.85
N TRP A 549 21.92 -13.66 35.10
CA TRP A 549 20.80 -12.73 34.97
C TRP A 549 20.26 -12.30 36.33
N THR A 550 19.79 -11.05 36.41
CA THR A 550 19.17 -10.49 37.61
C THR A 550 17.85 -9.82 37.25
N LEU A 551 16.79 -10.13 38.01
CA LEU A 551 15.51 -9.42 37.94
C LEU A 551 15.60 -8.11 38.73
N ASN A 552 15.05 -7.04 38.18
CA ASN A 552 14.91 -5.74 38.83
C ASN A 552 13.50 -5.19 38.62
N GLY A 553 12.69 -5.18 39.69
CA GLY A 553 11.32 -4.68 39.67
C GLY A 553 11.15 -3.31 40.31
N SER A 554 9.98 -2.72 40.13
CA SER A 554 9.59 -1.40 40.66
C SER A 554 10.53 -0.28 40.22
N ARG A 555 10.95 -0.30 38.95
CA ARG A 555 11.98 0.60 38.43
C ARG A 555 11.45 2.01 38.18
N GLY A 556 10.17 2.17 37.90
CA GLY A 556 9.53 3.45 37.61
C GLY A 556 9.92 4.06 36.27
N PHE A 557 10.47 3.27 35.35
CA PHE A 557 10.93 3.75 34.04
C PHE A 557 9.93 3.47 32.90
N GLY A 558 8.77 2.89 33.21
CA GLY A 558 7.76 2.55 32.20
C GLY A 558 7.98 1.18 31.56
N ASP A 559 8.70 0.29 32.24
CA ASP A 559 8.85 -1.13 31.86
C ASP A 559 7.49 -1.84 31.95
N TYR A 560 7.31 -2.91 31.17
CA TYR A 560 6.10 -3.70 31.19
C TYR A 560 6.04 -4.40 32.54
N LYS A 561 4.91 -4.27 33.26
CA LYS A 561 4.78 -4.69 34.67
C LYS A 561 5.78 -4.04 35.64
N ASP A 562 6.49 -2.99 35.20
CA ASP A 562 7.49 -2.24 35.95
C ASP A 562 8.69 -3.11 36.43
N ASP A 563 9.03 -4.16 35.68
CA ASP A 563 10.18 -5.04 35.91
C ASP A 563 10.99 -5.36 34.65
N VAL A 564 12.26 -5.75 34.84
CA VAL A 564 13.15 -6.22 33.77
C VAL A 564 14.12 -7.29 34.28
N HIS A 565 14.52 -8.21 33.40
CA HIS A 565 15.67 -9.06 33.59
C HIS A 565 16.86 -8.45 32.86
N TYR A 566 18.02 -8.42 33.51
CA TYR A 566 19.22 -7.87 32.91
C TYR A 566 20.46 -8.73 33.17
N THR A 567 21.45 -8.58 32.29
CA THR A 567 22.79 -9.14 32.44
C THR A 567 23.86 -8.12 32.02
N SER A 568 25.01 -8.15 32.68
CA SER A 568 26.20 -7.40 32.31
C SER A 568 27.28 -8.25 31.61
N THR A 569 27.07 -9.56 31.49
CA THR A 569 28.07 -10.50 30.96
C THR A 569 27.83 -10.76 29.47
N ASN A 570 28.83 -10.50 28.63
CA ASN A 570 28.74 -10.80 27.20
C ASN A 570 28.60 -12.31 26.97
N ASN A 571 27.81 -12.67 25.96
CA ASN A 571 27.39 -14.03 25.58
C ASN A 571 26.35 -14.69 26.49
N ASP A 572 25.91 -14.04 27.56
CA ASP A 572 24.65 -14.39 28.21
C ASP A 572 23.48 -14.21 27.23
N TYR A 573 22.44 -15.02 27.38
CA TYR A 573 21.30 -14.97 26.47
C TYR A 573 19.96 -15.26 27.15
N PHE A 574 18.89 -14.74 26.55
CA PHE A 574 17.53 -15.20 26.78
C PHE A 574 17.05 -16.01 25.57
N GLN A 575 16.13 -16.94 25.79
CA GLN A 575 15.46 -17.70 24.72
C GLN A 575 14.02 -17.98 25.09
N TYR A 576 13.11 -17.88 24.12
CA TYR A 576 11.69 -18.18 24.30
C TYR A 576 11.14 -18.96 23.11
N SER A 577 10.22 -19.90 23.36
CA SER A 577 9.52 -20.66 22.32
C SER A 577 8.07 -20.17 22.25
N PHE A 578 7.58 -19.90 21.04
CA PHE A 578 6.22 -19.41 20.81
C PHE A 578 5.57 -20.17 19.65
N THR A 579 4.24 -20.16 19.61
CA THR A 579 3.47 -20.64 18.45
C THR A 579 2.79 -19.46 17.80
N GLY A 580 3.20 -19.10 16.59
CA GLY A 580 2.77 -17.85 15.98
C GLY A 580 3.33 -17.61 14.59
N THR A 581 3.07 -16.41 14.08
CA THR A 581 3.53 -15.95 12.76
C THR A 581 4.47 -14.74 12.86
N GLY A 582 4.83 -14.32 14.07
CA GLY A 582 5.75 -13.22 14.31
C GLY A 582 6.11 -13.08 15.79
N VAL A 583 7.21 -12.39 16.07
CA VAL A 583 7.70 -12.10 17.42
C VAL A 583 8.47 -10.79 17.47
N GLU A 584 8.34 -10.11 18.60
CA GLU A 584 8.95 -8.84 18.95
C GLU A 584 9.71 -8.98 20.26
N VAL A 585 10.88 -8.36 20.32
CA VAL A 585 11.67 -8.19 21.53
C VAL A 585 11.57 -6.71 21.93
N VAL A 586 11.03 -6.47 23.12
CA VAL A 586 10.84 -5.14 23.68
C VAL A 586 11.75 -4.98 24.89
N THR A 587 12.45 -3.85 24.93
CA THR A 587 13.34 -3.45 26.03
C THR A 587 13.49 -1.93 26.02
N GLU A 588 14.24 -1.37 26.96
CA GLU A 588 14.63 0.04 26.88
C GLU A 588 15.84 0.23 25.95
N LYS A 589 15.98 1.42 25.38
CA LYS A 589 17.26 1.92 24.85
C LYS A 589 17.88 2.92 25.81
N ASP A 590 19.16 2.79 26.10
CA ASP A 590 19.86 3.66 27.06
C ASP A 590 21.37 3.70 26.79
N SER A 591 22.04 4.74 27.29
CA SER A 591 23.48 4.97 27.11
C SER A 591 24.36 3.85 27.67
N ALA A 592 23.85 3.06 28.63
CA ALA A 592 24.56 1.92 29.22
C ALA A 592 24.37 0.61 28.44
N GLN A 593 23.57 0.58 27.39
CA GLN A 593 23.33 -0.64 26.62
C GLN A 593 24.20 -0.74 25.35
N GLY A 594 23.99 -1.78 24.55
CA GLY A 594 24.81 -2.06 23.38
C GLY A 594 24.17 -3.08 22.45
N ASN A 595 25.00 -3.91 21.83
CA ASN A 595 24.55 -4.80 20.77
C ASN A 595 24.01 -6.13 21.33
N ILE A 596 22.93 -6.62 20.71
CA ILE A 596 22.31 -7.92 20.94
C ILE A 596 22.24 -8.65 19.60
N ASP A 597 22.80 -9.86 19.52
CA ASP A 597 22.57 -10.72 18.36
C ASP A 597 21.25 -11.46 18.51
N ILE A 598 20.39 -11.37 17.50
CA ILE A 598 19.09 -12.02 17.47
C ILE A 598 19.12 -13.23 16.54
N TYR A 599 18.59 -14.34 17.05
CA TYR A 599 18.39 -15.58 16.30
C TYR A 599 16.92 -15.96 16.36
N VAL A 600 16.40 -16.44 15.23
CA VAL A 600 15.07 -17.05 15.14
C VAL A 600 15.24 -18.45 14.57
N ASP A 601 14.69 -19.46 15.25
CA ASP A 601 14.83 -20.88 14.89
C ASP A 601 16.29 -21.33 14.76
N GLY A 602 17.15 -20.80 15.63
CA GLY A 602 18.59 -21.05 15.62
C GLY A 602 19.36 -20.36 14.48
N VAL A 603 18.67 -19.65 13.58
CA VAL A 603 19.28 -18.91 12.47
C VAL A 603 19.52 -17.47 12.89
N PHE A 604 20.75 -16.98 12.71
CA PHE A 604 21.09 -15.57 12.95
C PHE A 604 20.26 -14.67 12.03
N LYS A 605 19.67 -13.60 12.60
CA LYS A 605 18.86 -12.64 11.86
C LYS A 605 19.57 -11.31 11.73
N GLN A 606 19.88 -10.67 12.85
CA GLN A 606 20.62 -9.40 12.86
C GLN A 606 21.22 -9.11 14.23
N THR A 607 22.16 -8.17 14.27
CA THR A 607 22.62 -7.53 15.49
C THR A 607 21.83 -6.24 15.69
N VAL A 608 21.10 -6.12 16.80
CA VAL A 608 20.34 -4.92 17.14
C VAL A 608 21.12 -4.10 18.16
N ASN A 609 21.16 -2.78 17.98
CA ASN A 609 21.82 -1.87 18.92
C ASN A 609 20.77 -1.21 19.82
N THR A 610 20.91 -1.39 21.13
CA THR A 610 20.01 -0.81 22.14
C THR A 610 20.60 0.42 22.84
N TYR A 611 21.72 0.96 22.34
CA TYR A 611 22.24 2.25 22.77
C TYR A 611 21.32 3.40 22.34
N ASN A 612 21.06 4.33 23.27
CA ASN A 612 20.56 5.67 22.94
C ASN A 612 21.10 6.69 23.94
N ALA A 613 21.35 7.93 23.52
CA ALA A 613 21.91 8.96 24.40
C ALA A 613 21.00 9.28 25.60
N THR A 614 19.68 9.13 25.42
CA THR A 614 18.66 9.28 26.47
C THR A 614 17.86 7.99 26.63
N ARG A 615 17.35 7.72 27.83
CA ARG A 615 16.53 6.54 28.07
C ARG A 615 15.21 6.61 27.30
N LEU A 616 14.87 5.54 26.59
CA LEU A 616 13.58 5.32 25.96
C LEU A 616 13.07 3.96 26.41
N ALA A 617 11.95 3.91 27.14
CA ALA A 617 11.33 2.66 27.57
C ALA A 617 10.39 2.08 26.49
N GLN A 618 9.99 0.81 26.62
CA GLN A 618 9.06 0.13 25.69
C GLN A 618 9.47 0.18 24.21
N GLN A 619 10.77 0.06 23.93
CA GLN A 619 11.29 0.07 22.56
C GLN A 619 11.28 -1.33 21.99
N THR A 620 10.61 -1.50 20.86
CA THR A 620 10.76 -2.72 20.06
C THR A 620 12.13 -2.67 19.41
N VAL A 621 13.07 -3.49 19.91
CA VAL A 621 14.45 -3.51 19.41
C VAL A 621 14.64 -4.54 18.32
N TYR A 622 13.72 -5.50 18.22
CA TYR A 622 13.66 -6.49 17.15
C TYR A 622 12.19 -6.86 16.89
N SER A 623 11.81 -6.99 15.62
CA SER A 623 10.52 -7.55 15.21
C SER A 623 10.72 -8.41 13.96
N ILE A 624 10.04 -9.54 13.90
CA ILE A 624 9.90 -10.35 12.69
C ILE A 624 8.44 -10.74 12.53
N THR A 625 7.93 -10.63 11.30
CA THR A 625 6.58 -11.05 10.93
C THR A 625 6.63 -11.97 9.72
N GLY A 626 5.51 -12.64 9.42
CA GLY A 626 5.43 -13.52 8.24
C GLY A 626 6.14 -14.86 8.41
N LEU A 627 6.43 -15.28 9.64
CA LEU A 627 6.81 -16.66 9.91
C LEU A 627 5.65 -17.59 9.53
N SER A 628 6.00 -18.80 9.09
CA SER A 628 4.99 -19.86 8.88
C SER A 628 4.18 -20.06 10.15
N SER A 629 2.88 -20.33 10.06
CA SER A 629 2.12 -20.67 11.26
C SER A 629 2.69 -21.95 11.88
N GLY A 630 3.20 -21.86 13.11
CA GLY A 630 3.84 -23.00 13.76
C GLY A 630 4.63 -22.60 15.00
N SER A 631 5.39 -23.56 15.53
CA SER A 631 6.28 -23.35 16.66
C SER A 631 7.60 -22.74 16.20
N HIS A 632 8.05 -21.71 16.90
CA HIS A 632 9.27 -20.96 16.63
C HIS A 632 10.03 -20.67 17.93
N THR A 633 11.30 -20.32 17.79
CA THR A 633 12.14 -19.85 18.90
C THR A 633 12.75 -18.50 18.59
N ILE A 634 12.81 -17.62 19.60
CA ILE A 634 13.55 -16.35 19.57
C ILE A 634 14.67 -16.42 20.61
N LYS A 635 15.87 -15.98 20.26
CA LYS A 635 17.03 -15.93 21.16
C LYS A 635 17.79 -14.63 20.97
N GLY A 636 18.09 -13.93 22.07
CA GLY A 636 18.92 -12.73 22.09
C GLY A 636 20.19 -12.94 22.89
N ILE A 637 21.36 -12.68 22.29
CA ILE A 637 22.68 -12.87 22.90
C ILE A 637 23.37 -11.52 23.08
N LYS A 638 23.77 -11.19 24.32
CA LYS A 638 24.49 -9.95 24.61
C LYS A 638 25.86 -9.93 23.93
N LYS A 639 26.20 -8.85 23.22
CA LYS A 639 27.52 -8.67 22.58
C LYS A 639 28.34 -7.53 23.15
N THR A 640 27.74 -6.36 23.38
CA THR A 640 28.45 -5.18 23.89
C THR A 640 27.59 -4.43 24.92
N GLY A 641 28.02 -3.23 25.33
CA GLY A 641 27.34 -2.42 26.35
C GLY A 641 27.62 -2.88 27.79
N THR A 642 27.23 -2.06 28.76
CA THR A 642 27.28 -2.43 30.19
C THR A 642 26.17 -3.41 30.54
N TYR A 643 24.97 -3.23 29.96
CA TYR A 643 23.81 -4.07 30.22
C TYR A 643 23.12 -4.54 28.92
N MET A 644 22.54 -5.74 28.97
CA MET A 644 21.44 -6.15 28.10
C MET A 644 20.23 -6.38 29.00
N LEU A 645 19.09 -5.78 28.63
CA LEU A 645 17.82 -5.91 29.33
C LEU A 645 16.81 -6.64 28.44
N LEU A 646 15.98 -7.46 29.05
CA LEU A 646 14.72 -7.93 28.49
C LEU A 646 13.59 -7.44 29.38
N ASP A 647 12.59 -6.81 28.77
CA ASP A 647 11.39 -6.30 29.43
C ASP A 647 10.17 -7.13 29.00
N ARG A 648 9.96 -7.27 27.69
CA ARG A 648 8.82 -8.02 27.17
C ARG A 648 9.13 -8.72 25.85
N ILE A 649 8.59 -9.91 25.67
CA ILE A 649 8.48 -10.55 24.35
C ILE A 649 7.02 -10.45 23.92
N SER A 650 6.74 -10.11 22.67
CA SER A 650 5.37 -10.16 22.14
C SER A 650 5.34 -11.03 20.91
N PHE A 651 4.39 -11.96 20.81
CA PHE A 651 4.27 -12.78 19.60
C PHE A 651 2.87 -12.71 19.03
N THR A 652 2.78 -12.80 17.71
CA THR A 652 1.49 -12.82 17.04
C THR A 652 0.99 -14.27 17.03
N GLY A 653 -0.04 -14.55 17.84
CA GLY A 653 -0.55 -15.91 18.04
C GLY A 653 -0.97 -16.59 16.73
N GLY A 654 -0.74 -17.90 16.66
CA GLY A 654 -1.31 -18.75 15.60
C GLY A 654 -2.84 -18.85 15.70
N SER A 655 -3.49 -19.25 14.61
CA SER A 655 -4.95 -19.40 14.52
C SER A 655 -5.51 -20.22 15.68
N LYS A 656 -6.61 -19.76 16.29
CA LYS A 656 -7.42 -20.66 17.12
C LYS A 656 -8.07 -21.70 16.21
N ILE A 657 -7.96 -22.99 16.56
CA ILE A 657 -8.62 -24.06 15.82
C ILE A 657 -10.10 -24.08 16.23
N GLN A 658 -11.00 -23.78 15.29
CA GLN A 658 -12.44 -23.80 15.54
C GLN A 658 -13.03 -25.20 15.31
N TYR A 659 -13.61 -25.76 16.36
CA TYR A 659 -14.29 -27.05 16.39
C TYR A 659 -15.80 -26.81 16.40
N ASN A 660 -16.50 -27.40 15.43
CA ASN A 660 -17.96 -27.34 15.38
C ASN A 660 -18.59 -28.05 16.59
N ASN A 661 -19.84 -27.73 16.93
CA ASN A 661 -20.65 -28.44 17.92
C ASN A 661 -20.80 -29.96 17.63
N THR A 662 -20.50 -30.41 16.41
CA THR A 662 -20.50 -31.82 15.97
C THR A 662 -19.11 -32.46 15.95
N ALA A 663 -18.06 -31.77 16.40
CA ALA A 663 -16.70 -32.28 16.38
C ALA A 663 -16.56 -33.57 17.20
N ALA A 664 -15.77 -34.53 16.70
CA ALA A 664 -15.62 -35.86 17.31
C ALA A 664 -15.11 -35.86 18.76
N GLY A 665 -14.47 -34.76 19.22
CA GLY A 665 -14.02 -34.59 20.60
C GLY A 665 -15.05 -33.99 21.56
N MET A 666 -16.23 -33.59 21.07
CA MET A 666 -17.30 -33.04 21.90
C MET A 666 -18.20 -34.15 22.44
N THR A 667 -18.38 -34.15 23.75
CA THR A 667 -19.27 -35.07 24.45
C THR A 667 -20.40 -34.31 25.11
N TYR A 668 -21.62 -34.71 24.81
CA TYR A 668 -22.84 -34.15 25.41
C TYR A 668 -23.41 -35.15 26.40
N SER A 669 -23.68 -34.71 27.61
CA SER A 669 -24.30 -35.51 28.67
C SER A 669 -25.69 -35.00 28.98
N GLY A 670 -26.65 -35.92 29.04
CA GLY A 670 -28.07 -35.63 29.21
C GLY A 670 -28.83 -35.68 27.89
N THR A 671 -29.88 -34.86 27.77
CA THR A 671 -30.75 -34.82 26.58
C THR A 671 -30.43 -33.60 25.73
N TRP A 672 -29.66 -33.83 24.66
CA TRP A 672 -29.28 -32.79 23.70
C TRP A 672 -29.93 -33.02 22.35
N THR A 673 -30.29 -31.93 21.69
CA THR A 673 -30.85 -31.94 20.33
C THR A 673 -29.96 -31.10 19.42
N LEU A 674 -29.57 -31.67 18.27
CA LEU A 674 -28.94 -30.95 17.17
C LEU A 674 -30.00 -30.33 16.29
N ASN A 675 -29.86 -29.04 15.98
CA ASN A 675 -30.74 -28.33 15.08
C ASN A 675 -29.90 -27.68 13.96
N GLY A 676 -30.01 -28.22 12.74
CA GLY A 676 -29.32 -27.71 11.56
C GLY A 676 -30.20 -26.79 10.70
N ASN A 677 -29.57 -26.03 9.82
CA ASN A 677 -30.19 -25.11 8.87
C ASN A 677 -31.05 -24.02 9.51
N ARG A 678 -30.62 -23.49 10.66
CA ARG A 678 -31.42 -22.52 11.42
C ARG A 678 -31.47 -21.13 10.78
N GLY A 679 -30.45 -20.75 10.00
CA GLY A 679 -30.40 -19.47 9.29
C GLY A 679 -30.16 -18.26 10.19
N PHE A 680 -29.63 -18.46 11.40
CA PHE A 680 -29.31 -17.39 12.35
C PHE A 680 -27.83 -17.01 12.41
N GLY A 681 -27.00 -17.58 11.54
CA GLY A 681 -25.56 -17.31 11.49
C GLY A 681 -24.73 -18.17 12.45
N ASP A 682 -25.24 -19.34 12.84
CA ASP A 682 -24.49 -20.37 13.59
C ASP A 682 -23.32 -20.93 12.73
N TYR A 683 -22.24 -21.39 13.36
CA TYR A 683 -21.10 -21.97 12.65
C TYR A 683 -21.55 -23.28 12.00
N ASN A 684 -21.24 -23.46 10.71
CA ASN A 684 -21.83 -24.52 9.86
C ASN A 684 -23.37 -24.57 9.82
N ASN A 685 -24.03 -23.49 10.26
CA ASN A 685 -25.48 -23.37 10.30
C ASN A 685 -26.16 -24.46 11.14
N ASP A 686 -25.49 -24.97 12.19
CA ASP A 686 -26.04 -25.95 13.13
C ASP A 686 -25.83 -25.52 14.59
N ILE A 687 -26.65 -26.03 15.51
CA ILE A 687 -26.49 -25.79 16.94
C ILE A 687 -26.92 -27.00 17.76
N HIS A 688 -26.19 -27.29 18.84
CA HIS A 688 -26.64 -28.23 19.86
C HIS A 688 -27.29 -27.48 21.01
N TYR A 689 -28.45 -27.95 21.48
CA TYR A 689 -29.11 -27.36 22.64
C TYR A 689 -29.67 -28.41 23.60
N THR A 690 -29.82 -27.99 24.86
CA THR A 690 -30.55 -28.73 25.90
C THR A 690 -31.48 -27.81 26.68
N SER A 691 -32.62 -28.32 27.11
CA SER A 691 -33.54 -27.64 28.04
C SER A 691 -33.39 -28.09 29.49
N THR A 692 -32.64 -29.16 29.75
CA THR A 692 -32.59 -29.82 31.06
C THR A 692 -31.44 -29.28 31.90
N ASN A 693 -31.73 -28.81 33.12
CA ASN A 693 -30.68 -28.35 34.03
C ASN A 693 -29.76 -29.50 34.45
N ASN A 694 -28.47 -29.19 34.59
CA ASN A 694 -27.35 -30.10 34.84
C ASN A 694 -26.90 -30.97 33.66
N ASP A 695 -27.54 -30.87 32.50
CA ASP A 695 -26.95 -31.32 31.26
C ASP A 695 -25.68 -30.50 30.95
N TYR A 696 -24.72 -31.12 30.26
CA TYR A 696 -23.45 -30.46 29.96
C TYR A 696 -22.85 -30.87 28.62
N VAL A 697 -22.06 -29.96 28.06
CA VAL A 697 -21.12 -30.25 26.97
C VAL A 697 -19.71 -30.25 27.52
N GLN A 698 -18.87 -31.14 27.02
CA GLN A 698 -17.47 -31.25 27.39
C GLN A 698 -16.61 -31.48 26.15
N PHE A 699 -15.40 -30.93 26.14
CA PHE A 699 -14.44 -31.05 25.04
C PHE A 699 -13.02 -31.15 25.58
N THR A 700 -12.28 -32.15 25.13
CA THR A 700 -10.85 -32.29 25.44
C THR A 700 -10.03 -31.68 24.31
N PHE A 701 -9.07 -30.83 24.66
CA PHE A 701 -8.20 -30.13 23.73
C PHE A 701 -6.75 -30.17 24.19
N ILE A 702 -5.82 -30.00 23.25
CA ILE A 702 -4.42 -29.71 23.57
C ILE A 702 -4.17 -28.27 23.16
N GLY A 703 -3.69 -27.46 24.08
CA GLY A 703 -3.33 -26.08 23.77
C GLY A 703 -3.36 -25.15 24.98
N THR A 704 -3.04 -23.89 24.73
CA THR A 704 -2.83 -22.85 25.75
C THR A 704 -4.09 -22.05 26.11
N GLY A 705 -5.22 -22.31 25.44
CA GLY A 705 -6.48 -21.64 25.72
C GLY A 705 -7.67 -22.21 24.98
N ILE A 706 -8.87 -21.86 25.43
CA ILE A 706 -10.13 -22.23 24.78
C ILE A 706 -11.16 -21.12 24.92
N GLU A 707 -11.97 -20.97 23.89
CA GLU A 707 -13.08 -20.03 23.81
C GLU A 707 -14.36 -20.78 23.38
N TRP A 708 -15.47 -20.49 24.04
CA TRP A 708 -16.79 -21.07 23.79
C TRP A 708 -17.69 -20.06 23.10
N ILE A 709 -18.15 -20.42 21.90
CA ILE A 709 -18.98 -19.59 21.04
C ILE A 709 -20.40 -20.16 21.01
N SER A 710 -21.39 -19.29 21.20
CA SER A 710 -22.82 -19.61 21.05
C SER A 710 -23.65 -18.34 20.89
N GLU A 711 -24.97 -18.47 20.82
CA GLU A 711 -25.89 -17.33 20.86
C GLU A 711 -26.25 -16.92 22.30
N LYS A 712 -26.67 -15.66 22.50
CA LYS A 712 -27.35 -15.19 23.71
C LYS A 712 -28.79 -14.82 23.36
N GLU A 713 -29.77 -15.24 24.16
CA GLU A 713 -31.18 -14.88 23.94
C GLU A 713 -32.04 -14.93 25.22
N ALA A 714 -33.31 -14.51 25.10
CA ALA A 714 -34.20 -14.31 26.24
C ALA A 714 -34.62 -15.63 26.92
N GLY A 715 -34.54 -16.75 26.20
CA GLY A 715 -34.82 -18.09 26.72
C GLY A 715 -33.63 -18.77 27.41
N GLN A 716 -32.47 -18.13 27.45
CA GLN A 716 -31.26 -18.72 28.02
C GLN A 716 -30.97 -18.22 29.46
N GLY A 717 -30.04 -18.86 30.16
CA GLY A 717 -29.76 -18.58 31.57
C GLY A 717 -28.31 -18.83 31.96
N ASP A 718 -28.09 -19.26 33.19
CA ASP A 718 -26.76 -19.40 33.77
C ASP A 718 -26.15 -20.77 33.43
N VAL A 719 -24.85 -20.76 33.15
CA VAL A 719 -24.05 -21.93 32.80
C VAL A 719 -22.77 -21.92 33.62
N ASP A 720 -22.48 -23.01 34.34
CA ASP A 720 -21.22 -23.16 35.07
C ASP A 720 -20.13 -23.70 34.15
N ILE A 721 -18.96 -23.07 34.18
CA ILE A 721 -17.80 -23.43 33.39
C ILE A 721 -16.73 -24.07 34.26
N TYR A 722 -16.16 -25.16 33.77
CA TYR A 722 -15.06 -25.91 34.38
C TYR A 722 -13.93 -26.09 33.37
N ILE A 723 -12.69 -26.01 33.85
CA ILE A 723 -11.49 -26.44 33.12
C ILE A 723 -10.79 -27.48 33.99
N ASP A 724 -10.50 -28.65 33.43
CA ASP A 724 -9.87 -29.78 34.12
C ASP A 724 -10.63 -30.19 35.39
N ASN A 725 -11.97 -30.18 35.31
CA ASN A 725 -12.90 -30.42 36.42
C ASN A 725 -12.81 -29.41 37.58
N VAL A 726 -12.05 -28.32 37.41
CA VAL A 726 -12.01 -27.21 38.37
C VAL A 726 -13.00 -26.14 37.92
N PHE A 727 -13.94 -25.80 38.81
CA PHE A 727 -14.90 -24.71 38.58
C PHE A 727 -14.15 -23.39 38.34
N LYS A 728 -14.54 -22.67 37.29
CA LYS A 728 -13.97 -21.37 36.94
C LYS A 728 -14.94 -20.25 37.25
N GLN A 729 -16.12 -20.26 36.64
CA GLN A 729 -17.15 -19.26 36.88
C GLN A 729 -18.51 -19.71 36.34
N THR A 730 -19.55 -18.99 36.74
CA THR A 730 -20.88 -19.05 36.13
C THR A 730 -21.01 -17.92 35.11
N VAL A 731 -21.43 -18.24 33.89
CA VAL A 731 -21.68 -17.25 32.82
C VAL A 731 -23.18 -17.16 32.52
N SER A 732 -23.69 -15.94 32.38
CA SER A 732 -25.08 -15.72 31.97
C SER A 732 -25.18 -15.60 30.46
N THR A 733 -25.95 -16.51 29.87
CA THR A 733 -26.21 -16.61 28.43
C THR A 733 -27.49 -15.88 28.00
N TYR A 734 -28.14 -15.20 28.95
CA TYR A 734 -29.33 -14.38 28.70
C TYR A 734 -29.01 -13.09 27.92
N ASN A 735 -29.89 -12.71 26.99
CA ASN A 735 -30.00 -11.36 26.44
C ASN A 735 -31.45 -11.10 26.00
N ALA A 736 -31.98 -9.88 26.20
CA ALA A 736 -33.34 -9.52 25.78
C ALA A 736 -33.56 -9.65 24.26
N THR A 737 -32.53 -9.43 23.45
CA THR A 737 -32.50 -9.61 22.00
C THR A 737 -31.49 -10.69 21.62
N ARG A 738 -31.80 -11.49 20.60
CA ARG A 738 -30.90 -12.55 20.15
C ARG A 738 -29.61 -11.96 19.56
N LEU A 739 -28.48 -12.46 20.02
CA LEU A 739 -27.15 -12.15 19.49
C LEU A 739 -26.46 -13.48 19.15
N THR A 740 -26.08 -13.70 17.90
CA THR A 740 -25.39 -14.92 17.45
C THR A 740 -23.87 -14.74 17.43
N GLN A 741 -23.10 -15.83 17.34
CA GLN A 741 -21.62 -15.82 17.31
C GLN A 741 -20.96 -15.10 18.51
N GLN A 742 -21.52 -15.24 19.71
CA GLN A 742 -21.01 -14.58 20.91
C GLN A 742 -19.99 -15.46 21.63
N SER A 743 -18.89 -14.84 22.05
CA SER A 743 -17.95 -15.46 23.00
C SER A 743 -18.57 -15.47 24.39
N LEU A 744 -19.05 -16.63 24.83
CA LEU A 744 -19.70 -16.80 26.13
C LEU A 744 -18.67 -17.02 27.25
N TYR A 745 -17.52 -17.61 26.92
CA TYR A 745 -16.42 -17.85 27.83
C TYR A 745 -15.11 -17.93 27.06
N SER A 746 -14.02 -17.42 27.64
CA SER A 746 -12.66 -17.63 27.12
C SER A 746 -11.67 -17.74 28.28
N ILE A 747 -10.69 -18.61 28.12
CA ILE A 747 -9.53 -18.73 29.01
C ILE A 747 -8.25 -18.87 28.18
N THR A 748 -7.18 -18.23 28.64
CA THR A 748 -5.84 -18.27 28.05
C THR A 748 -4.80 -18.50 29.16
N GLY A 749 -3.54 -18.73 28.80
CA GLY A 749 -2.46 -18.95 29.76
C GLY A 749 -2.49 -20.33 30.42
N LEU A 750 -3.15 -21.30 29.78
CA LEU A 750 -3.01 -22.71 30.17
C LEU A 750 -1.63 -23.21 29.70
N THR A 751 -1.09 -24.19 30.41
CA THR A 751 0.10 -24.93 29.94
C THR A 751 -0.21 -25.55 28.58
N ASN A 752 0.75 -25.66 27.66
CA ASN A 752 0.51 -26.39 26.41
C ASN A 752 0.46 -27.91 26.68
N ALA A 753 -0.67 -28.38 27.17
CA ALA A 753 -0.94 -29.75 27.56
C ALA A 753 -2.40 -30.12 27.22
N SER A 754 -2.78 -31.36 27.51
CA SER A 754 -4.17 -31.79 27.38
C SER A 754 -5.02 -31.18 28.50
N HIS A 755 -6.09 -30.49 28.12
CA HIS A 755 -7.07 -29.85 28.98
C HIS A 755 -8.50 -30.31 28.64
N THR A 756 -9.42 -30.15 29.59
CA THR A 756 -10.85 -30.46 29.40
C THR A 756 -11.71 -29.25 29.73
N PHE A 757 -12.44 -28.73 28.75
CA PHE A 757 -13.49 -27.74 28.93
C PHE A 757 -14.82 -28.42 29.20
N LYS A 758 -15.61 -27.90 30.15
CA LYS A 758 -16.97 -28.38 30.43
C LYS A 758 -17.89 -27.21 30.79
N ALA A 759 -19.06 -27.17 30.17
CA ALA A 759 -20.10 -26.17 30.42
C ALA A 759 -21.40 -26.86 30.85
N VAL A 760 -21.93 -26.51 32.02
CA VAL A 760 -23.06 -27.18 32.68
C VAL A 760 -24.24 -26.22 32.82
N LYS A 761 -25.39 -26.55 32.23
CA LYS A 761 -26.60 -25.73 32.31
C LYS A 761 -27.11 -25.64 33.76
N LYS A 762 -27.40 -24.43 34.26
CA LYS A 762 -27.97 -24.21 35.60
C LYS A 762 -29.37 -23.62 35.58
N THR A 763 -29.62 -22.60 34.77
CA THR A 763 -30.93 -21.93 34.70
C THR A 763 -31.33 -21.64 33.25
N GLY A 764 -32.47 -20.98 33.04
CA GLY A 764 -33.02 -20.68 31.71
C GLY A 764 -33.78 -21.84 31.06
N THR A 765 -34.49 -21.56 29.97
CA THR A 765 -35.21 -22.55 29.16
C THR A 765 -34.24 -23.39 28.33
N PHE A 766 -33.19 -22.78 27.78
CA PHE A 766 -32.20 -23.46 26.93
C PHE A 766 -30.76 -23.13 27.34
N MET A 767 -29.85 -24.06 27.04
CA MET A 767 -28.42 -23.79 26.86
C MET A 767 -28.07 -24.25 25.44
N LEU A 768 -27.36 -23.41 24.70
CA LEU A 768 -26.95 -23.69 23.33
C LEU A 768 -25.44 -23.71 23.20
N THR A 769 -24.90 -24.55 22.32
CA THR A 769 -23.48 -24.61 21.97
C THR A 769 -23.34 -24.66 20.45
N ASP A 770 -22.63 -23.68 19.91
CA ASP A 770 -22.38 -23.56 18.47
C ASP A 770 -20.97 -24.06 18.12
N SER A 771 -19.92 -23.53 18.74
CA SER A 771 -18.54 -23.99 18.49
C SER A 771 -17.57 -23.70 19.63
N LEU A 772 -16.39 -24.31 19.58
CA LEU A 772 -15.25 -24.03 20.45
C LEU A 772 -14.05 -23.59 19.61
N ARG A 773 -13.24 -22.66 20.11
CA ARG A 773 -11.99 -22.20 19.49
C ARG A 773 -10.82 -22.48 20.44
N VAL A 774 -9.91 -23.37 20.04
CA VAL A 774 -8.74 -23.75 20.84
C VAL A 774 -7.54 -22.95 20.38
N THR A 775 -6.84 -22.30 21.30
CA THR A 775 -5.50 -21.77 21.05
C THR A 775 -4.51 -22.94 21.20
N PRO A 776 -3.76 -23.33 20.16
CA PRO A 776 -2.79 -24.44 20.23
C PRO A 776 -1.65 -24.24 21.22
#